data_AF-A0A7S1LND1-F1
#
_entry.id   AF-A0A7S1LND1-F1
#
_cell.length_a   1.000
_cell.length_b   1.000
_cell.length_c   1.000
_cell.angle_alpha   90.00
_cell.angle_beta   90.00
_cell.angle_gamma   90.00
#
_symmetry.space_group_name_H-M   'P 1'
#
loop_
_entity.id
_entity.type
_entity.pdbx_description
1 polymer ?
#
loop_
_entity_poly.entity_id
_entity_poly.type
_entity_poly.pdbx_seq_one_letter_code
_entity_poly.pdbx_strand_id
1 'polypeptide(L)'
;MAQGGGMQGRLCLHPPARGMDELEDLCRSLVEAGRALCARRAEDDAALTREAQELRVEAAERLRVPETEGGKAPAPTDVLRLNVGGDPSFATTRKTLTCLGHSRLAELFSGRWDSALPRDESGRIFLDFDPAQFRALLDWLGDVCRIGPSANLPDPEESLPPDLRWGFGALCSLLRLSPRGENGGASAGAGRPASLSSELEDLAIADTTIEDEHTMVIPEGSLLTPALGAHLNRMLGTPDVPKKLVLLHRASRDGFTAAAFHALCDGQVRTVTVAQSVGGYIFGGFSGLATWGNQGQWAPSEGAFLFRLAGPGVQVPSKHPLVHNPGHAIYCHGGHGPTFGAGHDLYIQNSASTTGTLTSNLGATYSQQAEGGGIVLTSLAESSSTTITEWEVFSVEQQPSVDGLLREALSVPGELPENRGLLEQVRSVLAVAQASGISQKRRRQEIAGKRAHLERDVEFMKKFIDTPGSEHQIVRLNVSGKAMATMRTTLTQCAGSLLASKFGPRWSVKDEDVVDGGVFFDVSPTLFGTVLQFLRLKRLCGDVGDSLDISAPPVHRNSICAFDRLLDYLSMREYVPIAILDSTLLSHEHYATLQAWLMAGTRDLKQARLLHRASRDGFTAAAFHSHCDGQPHTLTVAKSNGGFLFGGYSGSAAWTSQGQYTASEGAFLFRLAGPGVHQPTKHPLAQNPWNAVYSPGGYGPTFGGGHDLCIQNSTSSRVTVTSNLGHTYSQQAEGASVSLTTLAEANSFDVLEWEVFALVSTAVQVSVAAL
;
A
#
# COMPACT_ATOMS: atom_id res chain seq x y z
N MET A 1 14.87 77.62 81.60
CA MET A 1 13.51 77.93 82.07
C MET A 1 12.87 78.79 80.99
N ALA A 2 11.59 78.65 80.59
CA ALA A 2 10.50 77.83 81.15
C ALA A 2 9.77 76.98 80.07
N GLN A 3 8.52 76.60 80.30
CA GLN A 3 7.71 75.61 79.55
C GLN A 3 6.82 76.24 78.45
N GLY A 4 6.31 75.43 77.49
CA GLY A 4 5.04 75.73 76.79
C GLY A 4 4.84 75.20 75.34
N GLY A 5 3.77 74.42 75.11
CA GLY A 5 3.12 74.16 73.80
C GLY A 5 3.85 73.27 72.76
N GLY A 6 3.21 72.67 71.74
CA GLY A 6 1.77 72.37 71.57
C GLY A 6 1.20 72.50 70.13
N MET A 7 0.69 71.39 69.54
CA MET A 7 -0.27 71.31 68.39
C MET A 7 0.18 71.89 67.00
N GLN A 8 -0.44 71.62 65.83
CA GLN A 8 -1.21 70.47 65.27
C GLN A 8 -1.30 70.58 63.71
N GLY A 9 -1.61 69.47 63.00
CA GLY A 9 -2.09 69.45 61.60
C GLY A 9 -1.57 68.22 60.82
N ARG A 10 -2.32 67.12 60.57
CA ARG A 10 -3.55 66.90 59.76
C ARG A 10 -3.34 67.10 58.24
N LEU A 11 -3.84 66.26 57.32
CA LEU A 11 -4.40 64.87 57.29
C LEU A 11 -4.64 64.53 55.78
N CYS A 12 -4.69 63.31 55.21
CA CYS A 12 -4.47 61.90 55.61
C CYS A 12 -3.75 61.19 54.39
N LEU A 13 -3.94 59.95 53.90
CA LEU A 13 -4.82 58.77 54.11
C LEU A 13 -3.97 57.46 54.05
N HIS A 14 -4.57 56.34 54.45
CA HIS A 14 -4.19 54.94 54.14
C HIS A 14 -5.49 54.20 53.74
N PRO A 15 -5.47 53.12 52.93
CA PRO A 15 -5.16 51.76 53.43
C PRO A 15 -4.55 50.81 52.34
N PRO A 16 -4.49 49.48 52.54
CA PRO A 16 -3.93 48.74 53.68
C PRO A 16 -2.80 47.75 53.25
N ALA A 17 -1.95 47.33 54.19
CA ALA A 17 -1.06 46.18 53.99
C ALA A 17 -1.85 44.86 54.16
N ARG A 18 -2.02 44.10 53.06
CA ARG A 18 -2.62 42.74 53.05
C ARG A 18 -1.81 41.69 52.27
N GLY A 19 -1.18 42.10 51.17
CA GLY A 19 -0.62 41.16 50.19
C GLY A 19 0.55 40.27 50.64
N MET A 20 1.20 40.52 51.79
CA MET A 20 2.35 39.71 52.25
C MET A 20 1.93 38.35 52.81
N ASP A 21 0.93 38.32 53.71
CA ASP A 21 0.41 37.06 54.27
C ASP A 21 -0.30 36.24 53.17
N GLU A 22 -1.03 36.95 52.28
CA GLU A 22 -1.69 36.39 51.10
C GLU A 22 -0.66 35.72 50.14
N LEU A 23 0.59 36.20 50.10
CA LEU A 23 1.67 35.61 49.29
C LEU A 23 2.27 34.35 49.93
N GLU A 24 2.42 34.29 51.26
CA GLU A 24 2.89 33.07 51.95
C GLU A 24 1.86 31.94 51.85
N ASP A 25 0.57 32.24 52.00
CA ASP A 25 -0.51 31.27 51.81
C ASP A 25 -0.60 30.80 50.34
N LEU A 26 -0.36 31.68 49.36
CA LEU A 26 -0.28 31.31 47.94
C LEU A 26 0.91 30.37 47.65
N CYS A 27 2.08 30.65 48.22
CA CYS A 27 3.25 29.77 48.12
C CYS A 27 3.01 28.40 48.78
N ARG A 28 2.30 28.35 49.92
CA ARG A 28 1.90 27.10 50.58
C ARG A 28 0.94 26.29 49.70
N SER A 29 -0.06 26.96 49.12
CA SER A 29 -1.01 26.38 48.17
C SER A 29 -0.33 25.79 46.92
N LEU A 30 0.68 26.47 46.36
CA LEU A 30 1.48 25.94 45.24
C LEU A 30 2.31 24.70 45.62
N VAL A 31 2.89 24.66 46.82
CA VAL A 31 3.60 23.48 47.33
C VAL A 31 2.65 22.31 47.55
N GLU A 32 1.43 22.56 48.03
CA GLU A 32 0.40 21.54 48.19
C GLU A 32 -0.15 21.04 46.84
N ALA A 33 -0.38 21.93 45.87
CA ALA A 33 -0.73 21.57 44.50
C ALA A 33 0.36 20.73 43.81
N GLY A 34 1.65 21.09 43.99
CA GLY A 34 2.77 20.30 43.50
C GLY A 34 2.85 18.90 44.12
N ARG A 35 2.60 18.79 45.44
CA ARG A 35 2.51 17.48 46.13
C ARG A 35 1.32 16.66 45.62
N ALA A 36 0.17 17.28 45.40
CA ALA A 36 -1.01 16.62 44.85
C ALA A 36 -0.77 16.10 43.42
N LEU A 37 -0.09 16.88 42.57
CA LEU A 37 0.30 16.44 41.22
C LEU A 37 1.30 15.26 41.25
N CYS A 38 2.27 15.27 42.17
CA CYS A 38 3.19 14.15 42.36
C CYS A 38 2.49 12.88 42.87
N ALA A 39 1.50 13.00 43.76
CA ALA A 39 0.67 11.88 44.18
C ALA A 39 -0.16 11.33 43.02
N ARG A 40 -0.85 12.20 42.27
CA ARG A 40 -1.65 11.87 41.08
C ARG A 40 -0.82 11.07 40.06
N ARG A 41 0.36 11.58 39.72
CA ARG A 41 1.31 10.93 38.80
C ARG A 41 1.72 9.53 39.26
N ALA A 42 1.94 9.34 40.57
CA ALA A 42 2.28 8.03 41.12
C ALA A 42 1.11 7.04 41.07
N GLU A 43 -0.13 7.51 41.24
CA GLU A 43 -1.35 6.72 41.04
C GLU A 43 -1.55 6.35 39.56
N ASP A 44 -1.36 7.30 38.64
CA ASP A 44 -1.46 7.09 37.18
C ASP A 44 -0.38 6.12 36.66
N ASP A 45 0.87 6.24 37.13
CA ASP A 45 1.96 5.31 36.78
C ASP A 45 1.76 3.91 37.38
N ALA A 46 1.13 3.80 38.56
CA ALA A 46 0.73 2.52 39.13
C ALA A 46 -0.42 1.87 38.34
N ALA A 47 -1.41 2.65 37.89
CA ALA A 47 -2.48 2.18 37.02
C ALA A 47 -1.94 1.65 35.69
N LEU A 48 -1.05 2.40 35.02
CA LEU A 48 -0.38 1.96 33.78
C LEU A 48 0.47 0.71 33.97
N THR A 49 1.12 0.57 35.12
CA THR A 49 1.92 -0.62 35.45
C THR A 49 1.04 -1.85 35.67
N ARG A 50 -0.19 -1.66 36.15
CA ARG A 50 -1.20 -2.72 36.27
C ARG A 50 -1.82 -3.10 34.93
N GLU A 51 -2.19 -2.10 34.12
CA GLU A 51 -2.71 -2.26 32.76
C GLU A 51 -1.75 -3.07 31.87
N ALA A 52 -0.44 -2.74 31.91
CA ALA A 52 0.62 -3.49 31.22
C ALA A 52 0.94 -4.88 31.79
N GLN A 53 0.36 -5.24 32.93
CA GLN A 53 0.50 -6.55 33.58
C GLN A 53 -0.72 -7.43 33.32
N GLU A 54 -1.91 -6.85 33.29
CA GLU A 54 -3.16 -7.54 32.94
C GLU A 54 -3.11 -7.99 31.46
N LEU A 55 -2.65 -7.14 30.54
CA LEU A 55 -2.39 -7.50 29.12
C LEU A 55 -1.33 -8.61 28.93
N ARG A 56 -0.40 -8.75 29.89
CA ARG A 56 0.61 -9.83 29.89
C ARG A 56 0.03 -11.16 30.36
N VAL A 57 -0.92 -11.14 31.30
CA VAL A 57 -1.66 -12.34 31.72
C VAL A 57 -2.62 -12.78 30.61
N GLU A 58 -3.34 -11.83 30.00
CA GLU A 58 -4.25 -12.04 28.85
C GLU A 58 -3.56 -12.83 27.73
N ALA A 59 -2.34 -12.46 27.37
CA ALA A 59 -1.53 -13.18 26.38
C ALA A 59 -0.91 -14.50 26.88
N ALA A 60 -0.54 -14.59 28.16
CA ALA A 60 -0.05 -15.84 28.75
C ALA A 60 -1.14 -16.92 28.82
N GLU A 61 -2.41 -16.51 28.90
CA GLU A 61 -3.58 -17.38 28.93
C GLU A 61 -4.03 -17.82 27.53
N ARG A 62 -3.98 -16.92 26.54
CA ARG A 62 -4.20 -17.16 25.08
C ARG A 62 -3.30 -18.24 24.44
N LEU A 63 -2.36 -18.80 25.20
CA LEU A 63 -1.29 -19.70 24.75
C LEU A 63 -1.04 -20.84 25.77
N ARG A 64 -2.01 -21.13 26.66
CA ARG A 64 -1.81 -21.99 27.84
C ARG A 64 -2.30 -23.42 27.64
N VAL A 65 -1.36 -24.31 27.31
CA VAL A 65 -1.54 -25.77 27.34
C VAL A 65 -1.06 -26.28 28.71
N PRO A 66 -1.93 -26.87 29.56
CA PRO A 66 -1.52 -27.51 30.81
C PRO A 66 -0.74 -28.82 30.58
N GLU A 67 -0.11 -29.32 31.65
CA GLU A 67 1.05 -30.21 31.58
C GLU A 67 0.82 -31.56 30.87
N THR A 68 1.77 -31.94 30.02
CA THR A 68 1.92 -33.33 29.55
C THR A 68 2.56 -34.18 30.65
N GLU A 69 1.76 -34.68 31.59
CA GLU A 69 2.22 -35.64 32.61
C GLU A 69 2.93 -36.83 31.93
N GLY A 70 4.20 -37.06 32.30
CA GLY A 70 5.00 -38.19 31.79
C GLY A 70 5.60 -38.05 30.39
N GLY A 71 5.42 -36.91 29.70
CA GLY A 71 5.98 -36.68 28.36
C GLY A 71 7.51 -36.52 28.35
N LYS A 72 8.20 -37.13 27.37
CA LYS A 72 9.61 -36.80 27.06
C LYS A 72 9.67 -35.36 26.54
N ALA A 73 10.54 -34.52 27.11
CA ALA A 73 10.73 -33.14 26.66
C ALA A 73 11.06 -33.08 25.14
N PRO A 74 10.46 -32.11 24.40
CA PRO A 74 10.61 -32.02 22.95
C PRO A 74 12.07 -31.74 22.56
N ALA A 75 12.60 -32.53 21.64
CA ALA A 75 13.97 -32.43 21.15
C ALA A 75 14.01 -31.95 19.69
N PRO A 76 15.06 -31.23 19.26
CA PRO A 76 15.27 -30.89 17.85
C PRO A 76 15.33 -32.12 16.92
N THR A 77 15.73 -33.27 17.47
CA THR A 77 15.81 -34.56 16.78
C THR A 77 14.50 -35.37 16.75
N ASP A 78 13.41 -34.87 17.35
CA ASP A 78 12.11 -35.53 17.24
C ASP A 78 11.66 -35.57 15.77
N VAL A 79 11.28 -36.76 15.28
CA VAL A 79 10.72 -36.94 13.93
C VAL A 79 9.22 -36.74 13.98
N LEU A 80 8.77 -35.61 13.47
CA LEU A 80 7.37 -35.22 13.37
C LEU A 80 6.78 -35.81 12.08
N ARG A 81 5.71 -36.59 12.23
CA ARG A 81 4.90 -37.12 11.12
C ARG A 81 3.71 -36.20 10.89
N LEU A 82 3.59 -35.69 9.68
CA LEU A 82 2.58 -34.72 9.29
C LEU A 82 1.60 -35.37 8.28
N ASN A 83 0.37 -34.88 8.26
CA ASN A 83 -0.56 -35.05 7.16
C ASN A 83 -0.83 -33.66 6.61
N VAL A 84 -0.37 -33.37 5.40
CA VAL A 84 -0.50 -32.03 4.80
C VAL A 84 -1.55 -32.11 3.71
N GLY A 85 -2.67 -31.39 3.88
CA GLY A 85 -3.73 -31.29 2.89
C GLY A 85 -4.38 -32.61 2.45
N GLY A 86 -4.16 -33.70 3.18
CA GLY A 86 -4.58 -35.07 2.84
C GLY A 86 -3.42 -36.04 2.53
N ASP A 87 -2.21 -35.54 2.28
CA ASP A 87 -1.02 -36.37 2.02
C ASP A 87 -0.30 -36.77 3.33
N PRO A 88 -0.25 -38.06 3.69
CA PRO A 88 0.40 -38.56 4.90
C PRO A 88 1.91 -38.86 4.72
N SER A 89 2.50 -38.57 3.56
CA SER A 89 3.90 -38.90 3.22
C SER A 89 4.95 -37.96 3.83
N PHE A 90 4.53 -37.02 4.67
CA PHE A 90 5.39 -36.03 5.29
C PHE A 90 5.98 -36.51 6.62
N ALA A 91 7.30 -36.59 6.69
CA ALA A 91 8.04 -36.80 7.93
C ALA A 91 9.31 -35.94 7.91
N THR A 92 9.57 -35.20 9.00
CA THR A 92 10.72 -34.30 9.12
C THR A 92 11.17 -34.17 10.58
N THR A 93 12.32 -33.55 10.83
CA THR A 93 12.75 -33.26 12.21
C THR A 93 12.17 -31.95 12.72
N ARG A 94 11.94 -31.84 14.03
CA ARG A 94 11.57 -30.56 14.66
C ARG A 94 12.57 -29.46 14.29
N LYS A 95 13.88 -29.75 14.31
CA LYS A 95 14.95 -28.83 13.88
C LYS A 95 14.69 -28.21 12.50
N THR A 96 14.13 -28.96 11.55
CA THR A 96 13.83 -28.46 10.21
C THR A 96 12.67 -27.46 10.20
N LEU A 97 11.59 -27.74 10.94
CA LEU A 97 10.45 -26.82 11.04
C LEU A 97 10.76 -25.59 11.89
N THR A 98 11.72 -25.71 12.82
CA THR A 98 12.17 -24.62 13.71
C THR A 98 13.52 -24.01 13.30
N CYS A 99 13.99 -24.17 12.04
CA CYS A 99 15.32 -23.69 11.66
C CYS A 99 15.42 -22.16 11.51
N LEU A 100 14.29 -21.51 11.21
CA LEU A 100 14.14 -20.05 11.15
C LEU A 100 13.37 -19.59 12.40
N GLY A 101 14.08 -19.19 13.46
CA GLY A 101 13.50 -18.97 14.79
C GLY A 101 12.42 -17.88 14.88
N HIS A 102 12.47 -16.87 13.99
CA HIS A 102 11.46 -15.80 13.86
C HIS A 102 10.21 -16.23 13.06
N SER A 103 10.25 -17.39 12.40
CA SER A 103 9.14 -17.87 11.57
C SER A 103 8.01 -18.41 12.44
N ARG A 104 6.78 -18.20 11.99
CA ARG A 104 5.59 -18.74 12.66
C ARG A 104 5.51 -20.27 12.59
N LEU A 105 6.23 -20.89 11.65
CA LEU A 105 6.41 -22.34 11.61
C LEU A 105 7.28 -22.83 12.78
N ALA A 106 8.30 -22.06 13.19
CA ALA A 106 9.10 -22.36 14.38
C ALA A 106 8.30 -22.19 15.68
N GLU A 107 7.40 -21.20 15.75
CA GLU A 107 6.48 -21.04 16.88
C GLU A 107 5.52 -22.24 16.99
N LEU A 108 4.85 -22.60 15.89
CA LEU A 108 3.94 -23.77 15.80
C LEU A 108 4.62 -25.07 16.28
N PHE A 109 5.84 -25.34 15.82
CA PHE A 109 6.56 -26.59 16.11
C PHE A 109 7.56 -26.51 17.27
N SER A 110 7.50 -25.45 18.07
CA SER A 110 8.32 -25.21 19.27
C SER A 110 8.26 -26.30 20.35
N GLY A 111 7.28 -27.21 20.29
CA GLY A 111 7.00 -28.21 21.33
C GLY A 111 5.89 -27.78 22.28
N ARG A 112 5.59 -26.49 22.39
CA ARG A 112 4.51 -25.93 23.23
C ARG A 112 3.12 -26.43 22.82
N TRP A 113 2.94 -26.66 21.52
CA TRP A 113 1.64 -26.87 20.89
C TRP A 113 1.40 -28.31 20.44
N ASP A 114 2.36 -29.22 20.64
CA ASP A 114 2.31 -30.59 20.11
C ASP A 114 1.03 -31.39 20.49
N SER A 115 0.38 -31.06 21.62
CA SER A 115 -0.88 -31.67 22.07
C SER A 115 -2.16 -30.94 21.65
N ALA A 116 -2.05 -29.69 21.17
CA ALA A 116 -3.17 -28.84 20.76
C ALA A 116 -3.22 -28.61 19.24
N LEU A 117 -2.15 -28.95 18.51
CA LEU A 117 -2.17 -29.07 17.06
C LEU A 117 -3.10 -30.23 16.64
N PRO A 118 -3.98 -30.02 15.65
CA PRO A 118 -4.93 -31.02 15.17
C PRO A 118 -4.22 -32.28 14.67
N ARG A 119 -4.85 -33.45 14.86
CA ARG A 119 -4.29 -34.74 14.46
C ARG A 119 -5.30 -35.59 13.70
N ASP A 120 -4.82 -36.29 12.68
CA ASP A 120 -5.64 -37.28 11.98
C ASP A 120 -5.80 -38.58 12.78
N GLU A 121 -6.66 -39.48 12.31
CA GLU A 121 -6.93 -40.80 12.91
C GLU A 121 -5.68 -41.68 13.11
N SER A 122 -4.57 -41.39 12.42
CA SER A 122 -3.29 -42.09 12.58
C SER A 122 -2.32 -41.36 13.51
N GLY A 123 -2.80 -40.32 14.21
CA GLY A 123 -2.02 -39.50 15.14
C GLY A 123 -1.04 -38.53 14.48
N ARG A 124 -1.05 -38.39 13.14
CA ARG A 124 -0.18 -37.43 12.42
C ARG A 124 -0.69 -36.01 12.64
N ILE A 125 0.21 -35.05 12.82
CA ILE A 125 -0.15 -33.63 12.94
C ILE A 125 -0.70 -33.16 11.59
N PHE A 126 -1.90 -32.59 11.58
CA PHE A 126 -2.57 -32.15 10.37
C PHE A 126 -2.22 -30.69 10.05
N LEU A 127 -1.86 -30.41 8.79
CA LEU A 127 -1.62 -29.07 8.26
C LEU A 127 -2.47 -28.84 7.02
N ASP A 128 -3.34 -27.83 7.07
CA ASP A 128 -4.29 -27.51 5.99
C ASP A 128 -3.69 -26.57 4.94
N PHE A 129 -2.57 -26.99 4.36
CA PHE A 129 -1.91 -26.35 3.22
C PHE A 129 -2.07 -27.20 1.96
N ASP A 130 -1.72 -26.65 0.79
CA ASP A 130 -1.49 -27.49 -0.38
C ASP A 130 -0.25 -28.40 -0.17
N PRO A 131 -0.32 -29.71 -0.48
CA PRO A 131 0.79 -30.62 -0.27
C PRO A 131 2.02 -30.29 -1.14
N ALA A 132 1.85 -29.85 -2.38
CA ALA A 132 2.98 -29.57 -3.27
C ALA A 132 3.70 -28.28 -2.83
N GLN A 133 2.93 -27.23 -2.51
CA GLN A 133 3.49 -25.99 -1.95
C GLN A 133 4.26 -26.24 -0.64
N PHE A 134 3.70 -27.04 0.27
CA PHE A 134 4.38 -27.36 1.53
C PHE A 134 5.59 -28.31 1.33
N ARG A 135 5.61 -29.12 0.27
CA ARG A 135 6.78 -29.94 -0.10
C ARG A 135 7.95 -29.06 -0.51
N ALA A 136 7.75 -28.15 -1.47
CA ALA A 136 8.74 -27.17 -1.91
C ALA A 136 9.32 -26.37 -0.72
N LEU A 137 8.43 -25.90 0.16
CA LEU A 137 8.82 -25.18 1.36
C LEU A 137 9.64 -26.04 2.34
N LEU A 138 9.23 -27.30 2.57
CA LEU A 138 9.90 -28.20 3.49
C LEU A 138 11.28 -28.66 2.99
N ASP A 139 11.43 -28.88 1.69
CA ASP A 139 12.69 -29.27 1.08
C ASP A 139 13.71 -28.10 1.15
N TRP A 140 13.25 -26.86 0.88
CA TRP A 140 14.04 -25.63 1.08
C TRP A 140 14.41 -25.39 2.56
N LEU A 141 13.48 -25.56 3.51
CA LEU A 141 13.79 -25.53 4.95
C LEU A 141 14.81 -26.63 5.32
N GLY A 142 14.77 -27.76 4.62
CA GLY A 142 15.78 -28.81 4.70
C GLY A 142 17.19 -28.31 4.37
N ASP A 143 17.35 -27.53 3.29
CA ASP A 143 18.63 -26.95 2.88
C ASP A 143 19.06 -25.76 3.74
N VAL A 144 18.14 -24.88 4.15
CA VAL A 144 18.39 -23.86 5.19
C VAL A 144 18.95 -24.51 6.47
N CYS A 145 18.39 -25.64 6.88
CA CYS A 145 18.79 -26.40 8.07
C CYS A 145 20.13 -27.18 7.90
N ARG A 146 20.60 -27.40 6.67
CA ARG A 146 21.88 -28.06 6.33
C ARG A 146 23.02 -27.06 6.10
N ILE A 147 22.76 -25.99 5.35
CA ILE A 147 23.76 -25.06 4.79
C ILE A 147 23.80 -23.75 5.57
N GLY A 148 22.68 -23.33 6.17
CA GLY A 148 22.54 -22.14 7.01
C GLY A 148 21.63 -21.07 6.40
N PRO A 149 20.99 -20.22 7.23
CA PRO A 149 20.01 -19.22 6.77
C PRO A 149 20.62 -18.02 6.03
N SER A 150 21.96 -17.89 6.02
CA SER A 150 22.69 -16.89 5.24
C SER A 150 23.23 -17.43 3.90
N ALA A 151 22.89 -18.66 3.52
CA ALA A 151 23.26 -19.24 2.24
C ALA A 151 22.39 -18.68 1.11
N ASN A 152 23.00 -18.41 -0.05
CA ASN A 152 22.29 -18.01 -1.27
C ASN A 152 21.61 -19.23 -1.91
N LEU A 153 20.47 -19.63 -1.36
CA LEU A 153 19.62 -20.71 -1.87
C LEU A 153 18.68 -20.19 -2.98
N PRO A 154 18.24 -21.05 -3.92
CA PRO A 154 17.17 -20.70 -4.84
C PRO A 154 15.86 -20.44 -4.08
N ASP A 155 14.96 -19.67 -4.68
CA ASP A 155 13.64 -19.43 -4.10
C ASP A 155 12.83 -20.75 -4.11
N PRO A 156 12.18 -21.15 -3.00
CA PRO A 156 11.36 -22.36 -3.00
C PRO A 156 10.24 -22.34 -4.05
N GLU A 157 9.78 -21.16 -4.49
CA GLU A 157 8.80 -21.04 -5.57
C GLU A 157 9.32 -21.57 -6.91
N GLU A 158 10.63 -21.46 -7.20
CA GLU A 158 11.23 -21.97 -8.44
C GLU A 158 11.08 -23.49 -8.58
N SER A 159 11.04 -24.21 -7.45
CA SER A 159 10.87 -25.67 -7.42
C SER A 159 9.44 -26.14 -7.74
N LEU A 160 8.45 -25.24 -7.70
CA LEU A 160 7.06 -25.56 -8.00
C LEU A 160 6.78 -25.47 -9.51
N PRO A 161 5.94 -26.38 -10.06
CA PRO A 161 5.28 -26.19 -11.34
C PRO A 161 4.53 -24.84 -11.39
N PRO A 162 4.52 -24.11 -12.52
CA PRO A 162 3.93 -22.76 -12.59
C PRO A 162 2.44 -22.69 -12.21
N ASP A 163 1.68 -23.77 -12.42
CA ASP A 163 0.27 -23.91 -12.01
C ASP A 163 0.07 -24.06 -10.50
N LEU A 164 1.12 -24.43 -9.76
CA LEU A 164 1.11 -24.63 -8.30
C LEU A 164 1.79 -23.49 -7.53
N ARG A 165 2.36 -22.49 -8.21
CA ARG A 165 2.97 -21.30 -7.58
C ARG A 165 1.97 -20.31 -7.00
N TRP A 166 0.72 -20.33 -7.48
CA TRP A 166 -0.28 -19.35 -7.08
C TRP A 166 -0.59 -19.38 -5.57
N GLY A 167 -0.52 -18.21 -4.94
CA GLY A 167 -0.67 -18.05 -3.49
C GLY A 167 0.53 -18.50 -2.65
N PHE A 168 1.61 -19.04 -3.26
CA PHE A 168 2.78 -19.49 -2.53
C PHE A 168 3.52 -18.34 -1.83
N GLY A 169 3.74 -17.21 -2.52
CA GLY A 169 4.28 -15.99 -1.89
C GLY A 169 3.44 -15.52 -0.69
N ALA A 170 2.11 -15.58 -0.78
CA ALA A 170 1.22 -15.23 0.34
C ALA A 170 1.34 -16.21 1.52
N LEU A 171 1.56 -17.51 1.26
CA LEU A 171 1.86 -18.52 2.28
C LEU A 171 3.22 -18.25 2.96
N CYS A 172 4.25 -17.89 2.21
CA CYS A 172 5.57 -17.52 2.76
C CYS A 172 5.48 -16.25 3.63
N SER A 173 4.78 -15.20 3.16
CA SER A 173 4.52 -13.99 3.94
C SER A 173 3.75 -14.27 5.23
N LEU A 174 2.67 -15.07 5.16
CA LEU A 174 1.86 -15.48 6.32
C LEU A 174 2.71 -16.16 7.40
N LEU A 175 3.64 -17.03 6.99
CA LEU A 175 4.51 -17.82 7.86
C LEU A 175 5.77 -17.07 8.35
N ARG A 176 6.00 -15.83 7.89
CA ARG A 176 7.25 -15.06 8.09
C ARG A 176 8.48 -15.84 7.59
N LEU A 177 8.44 -16.25 6.32
CA LEU A 177 9.51 -16.97 5.63
C LEU A 177 10.03 -16.13 4.45
N SER A 178 11.21 -15.52 4.62
CA SER A 178 11.82 -14.62 3.64
C SER A 178 12.94 -15.32 2.86
N PRO A 179 12.80 -15.56 1.53
CA PRO A 179 13.86 -16.18 0.72
C PRO A 179 15.07 -15.28 0.46
N ARG A 180 14.96 -13.96 0.73
CA ARG A 180 16.05 -12.98 0.56
C ARG A 180 16.41 -12.36 1.90
N GLY A 181 17.70 -12.46 2.26
CA GLY A 181 18.23 -11.81 3.45
C GLY A 181 18.43 -10.32 3.25
N GLU A 182 17.64 -9.49 3.92
CA GLU A 182 18.01 -8.12 4.20
C GLU A 182 19.13 -8.12 5.25
N ASN A 183 20.21 -7.35 5.01
CA ASN A 183 21.46 -7.48 5.77
C ASN A 183 21.41 -6.76 7.14
N GLY A 184 20.88 -7.44 8.16
CA GLY A 184 21.18 -7.17 9.57
C GLY A 184 22.39 -7.97 10.05
N GLY A 185 23.60 -7.44 9.88
CA GLY A 185 24.84 -8.20 10.07
C GLY A 185 25.33 -8.31 11.53
N ALA A 186 25.23 -9.51 12.12
CA ALA A 186 25.88 -9.84 13.40
C ALA A 186 26.58 -11.21 13.37
N SER A 187 27.76 -11.29 13.99
CA SER A 187 28.61 -12.50 13.98
C SER A 187 28.09 -13.61 14.90
N ALA A 188 28.39 -14.86 14.57
CA ALA A 188 27.98 -16.03 15.34
C ALA A 188 28.56 -16.04 16.77
N GLY A 189 27.68 -16.21 17.76
CA GLY A 189 28.00 -16.44 19.17
C GLY A 189 27.05 -17.48 19.77
N ALA A 190 27.57 -18.39 20.59
CA ALA A 190 26.83 -19.60 20.97
C ALA A 190 25.81 -19.39 22.09
N GLY A 191 24.60 -19.94 21.90
CA GLY A 191 23.84 -20.59 22.97
C GLY A 191 23.18 -19.72 24.04
N ARG A 192 22.19 -18.90 23.65
CA ARG A 192 21.09 -18.45 24.54
C ARG A 192 19.77 -18.41 23.74
N PRO A 193 18.60 -18.60 24.39
CA PRO A 193 17.33 -18.35 23.74
C PRO A 193 17.23 -16.87 23.35
N ALA A 194 16.62 -16.57 22.20
CA ALA A 194 16.43 -15.20 21.75
C ALA A 194 15.59 -14.42 22.77
N SER A 195 16.15 -13.36 23.33
CA SER A 195 15.39 -12.39 24.09
C SER A 195 14.75 -11.38 23.14
N LEU A 196 13.52 -10.97 23.45
CA LEU A 196 12.68 -9.98 22.74
C LEU A 196 13.34 -8.61 22.48
N SER A 197 14.61 -8.43 22.86
CA SER A 197 15.39 -7.20 22.69
C SER A 197 15.84 -6.96 21.24
N SER A 198 16.28 -7.99 20.51
CA SER A 198 16.81 -7.80 19.14
C SER A 198 15.69 -7.56 18.12
N GLU A 199 14.58 -8.29 18.24
CA GLU A 199 13.38 -8.09 17.41
C GLU A 199 12.73 -6.71 17.65
N LEU A 200 13.01 -6.08 18.80
CA LEU A 200 12.64 -4.69 19.08
C LEU A 200 13.60 -3.66 18.45
N GLU A 201 14.85 -4.01 18.14
CA GLU A 201 15.82 -3.06 17.57
C GLU A 201 15.64 -2.89 16.06
N ASP A 202 15.41 -3.97 15.31
CA ASP A 202 15.12 -3.86 13.86
C ASP A 202 13.76 -3.18 13.60
N LEU A 203 12.73 -3.49 14.40
CA LEU A 203 11.43 -2.78 14.30
C LEU A 203 11.48 -1.34 14.81
N ALA A 204 12.39 -1.00 15.74
CA ALA A 204 12.61 0.39 16.14
C ALA A 204 13.29 1.23 15.04
N ILE A 205 13.84 0.62 13.99
CA ILE A 205 14.37 1.31 12.81
C ILE A 205 13.32 1.38 11.69
N ALA A 206 12.39 0.42 11.62
CA ALA A 206 11.39 0.31 10.55
C ALA A 206 10.08 1.09 10.78
N ASP A 207 9.66 1.34 12.03
CA ASP A 207 8.38 2.02 12.35
C ASP A 207 8.55 3.16 13.37
N THR A 208 9.69 3.84 13.37
CA THR A 208 9.90 5.09 14.12
C THR A 208 9.56 6.35 13.30
N THR A 209 8.41 6.33 12.62
CA THR A 209 7.65 7.58 12.51
C THR A 209 7.18 7.95 13.90
N ILE A 210 7.97 8.82 14.55
CA ILE A 210 7.56 9.52 15.76
C ILE A 210 6.25 10.24 15.43
N GLU A 211 5.13 9.80 16.01
CA GLU A 211 3.92 10.62 16.12
C GLU A 211 4.23 11.78 17.08
N ASP A 212 4.98 12.75 16.57
CA ASP A 212 5.30 13.98 17.26
C ASP A 212 4.01 14.62 17.79
N GLU A 213 4.07 15.30 18.94
CA GLU A 213 2.99 16.20 19.35
C GLU A 213 2.89 17.45 18.44
N HIS A 214 3.78 17.51 17.44
CA HIS A 214 3.84 18.41 16.30
C HIS A 214 3.00 17.88 15.11
N THR A 215 2.23 16.81 15.29
CA THR A 215 1.26 16.33 14.29
C THR A 215 0.16 17.37 14.08
N MET A 216 -0.03 17.77 12.82
CA MET A 216 -1.10 18.67 12.44
C MET A 216 -2.40 17.87 12.29
N VAL A 217 -3.45 18.29 12.98
CA VAL A 217 -4.77 17.62 12.91
C VAL A 217 -5.43 17.94 11.57
N ILE A 218 -5.77 16.91 10.80
CA ILE A 218 -6.36 17.00 9.45
C ILE A 218 -7.79 16.44 9.49
N PRO A 219 -8.79 17.09 8.85
CA PRO A 219 -10.12 16.53 8.67
C PRO A 219 -10.13 15.25 7.81
N GLU A 220 -11.03 14.33 8.12
CA GLU A 220 -11.17 13.06 7.40
C GLU A 220 -11.55 13.25 5.91
N GLY A 221 -11.07 12.33 5.07
CA GLY A 221 -11.30 12.34 3.63
C GLY A 221 -10.66 13.53 2.89
N SER A 222 -9.64 14.17 3.47
CA SER A 222 -8.85 15.23 2.81
C SER A 222 -7.85 14.67 1.79
N LEU A 223 -7.46 15.48 0.82
CA LEU A 223 -6.28 15.29 -0.05
C LEU A 223 -4.96 15.18 0.75
N LEU A 224 -4.91 15.73 1.96
CA LEU A 224 -3.75 15.65 2.86
C LEU A 224 -3.80 14.36 3.67
N THR A 225 -3.00 13.36 3.29
CA THR A 225 -2.68 12.25 4.19
C THR A 225 -1.83 12.74 5.38
N PRO A 226 -1.76 12.02 6.51
CA PRO A 226 -0.94 12.41 7.67
C PRO A 226 0.53 12.72 7.31
N ALA A 227 1.11 11.95 6.38
CA ALA A 227 2.47 12.20 5.88
C ALA A 227 2.59 13.55 5.13
N LEU A 228 1.68 13.84 4.19
CA LEU A 228 1.67 15.12 3.47
C LEU A 228 1.40 16.30 4.42
N GLY A 229 0.52 16.11 5.40
CA GLY A 229 0.26 17.07 6.47
C GLY A 229 1.49 17.35 7.34
N ALA A 230 2.32 16.35 7.66
CA ALA A 230 3.57 16.55 8.38
C ALA A 230 4.59 17.38 7.57
N HIS A 231 4.65 17.21 6.25
CA HIS A 231 5.45 18.10 5.39
C HIS A 231 4.91 19.53 5.37
N LEU A 232 3.59 19.70 5.25
CA LEU A 232 2.96 21.02 5.29
C LEU A 232 3.15 21.72 6.65
N ASN A 233 3.05 21.01 7.78
CA ASN A 233 3.28 21.60 9.10
C ASN A 233 4.69 22.17 9.27
N ARG A 234 5.71 21.49 8.70
CA ARG A 234 7.09 22.01 8.64
C ARG A 234 7.18 23.28 7.79
N MET A 235 6.46 23.34 6.65
CA MET A 235 6.43 24.52 5.78
C MET A 235 5.74 25.73 6.43
N LEU A 236 4.70 25.51 7.25
CA LEU A 236 3.93 26.55 7.96
C LEU A 236 4.69 27.24 9.11
N GLY A 237 5.89 26.75 9.47
CA GLY A 237 6.72 27.32 10.52
C GLY A 237 6.27 26.97 11.95
N THR A 238 7.20 27.07 12.91
CA THR A 238 7.04 26.59 14.29
C THR A 238 6.45 25.17 14.34
N PRO A 239 7.17 24.13 13.88
CA PRO A 239 6.65 22.76 13.92
C PRO A 239 6.18 22.39 15.32
N ASP A 240 6.92 22.84 16.33
CA ASP A 240 6.74 22.65 17.77
C ASP A 240 5.42 23.20 18.36
N VAL A 241 4.64 23.95 17.56
CA VAL A 241 3.29 24.40 17.92
C VAL A 241 2.26 23.51 17.22
N PRO A 242 1.40 22.77 17.96
CA PRO A 242 0.34 21.95 17.37
C PRO A 242 -0.65 22.81 16.59
N LYS A 243 -0.98 22.38 15.36
CA LYS A 243 -1.90 23.07 14.45
C LYS A 243 -3.07 22.17 14.10
N LYS A 244 -4.24 22.75 13.95
CA LYS A 244 -5.45 22.07 13.47
C LYS A 244 -5.92 22.74 12.19
N LEU A 245 -6.10 21.95 11.15
CA LEU A 245 -6.79 22.39 9.93
C LEU A 245 -8.30 22.25 10.15
N VAL A 246 -9.04 23.31 9.86
CA VAL A 246 -10.52 23.28 9.80
C VAL A 246 -10.94 23.51 8.36
N LEU A 247 -11.65 22.53 7.80
CA LEU A 247 -12.10 22.57 6.41
C LEU A 247 -13.18 23.65 6.22
N LEU A 248 -12.82 24.72 5.50
CA LEU A 248 -13.73 25.79 5.11
C LEU A 248 -14.51 25.36 3.87
N HIS A 249 -13.80 25.00 2.79
CA HIS A 249 -14.35 24.71 1.46
C HIS A 249 -13.75 23.43 0.87
N ARG A 250 -14.55 22.60 0.19
CA ARG A 250 -14.15 21.45 -0.64
C ARG A 250 -15.01 21.43 -1.90
N ALA A 251 -14.46 21.38 -3.12
CA ALA A 251 -15.31 21.49 -4.33
C ALA A 251 -16.29 20.33 -4.51
N SER A 252 -15.91 19.10 -4.18
CA SER A 252 -16.87 17.97 -4.26
C SER A 252 -18.07 18.13 -3.31
N ARG A 253 -17.98 19.00 -2.30
CA ARG A 253 -19.03 19.33 -1.33
C ARG A 253 -19.78 20.62 -1.67
N ASP A 254 -19.04 21.67 -2.02
CA ASP A 254 -19.53 23.06 -2.10
C ASP A 254 -19.59 23.62 -3.54
N GLY A 255 -18.92 22.96 -4.49
CA GLY A 255 -18.84 23.34 -5.91
C GLY A 255 -17.49 23.96 -6.33
N PHE A 256 -17.23 23.99 -7.63
CA PHE A 256 -16.00 24.58 -8.23
C PHE A 256 -16.15 26.09 -8.55
N THR A 257 -17.18 26.75 -8.04
CA THR A 257 -17.43 28.18 -8.34
C THR A 257 -16.67 29.10 -7.39
N ALA A 258 -16.23 30.25 -7.90
CA ALA A 258 -15.70 31.35 -7.08
C ALA A 258 -16.71 31.83 -6.04
N ALA A 259 -18.01 31.80 -6.37
CA ALA A 259 -19.07 32.18 -5.43
C ALA A 259 -19.14 31.24 -4.20
N ALA A 260 -18.99 29.93 -4.39
CA ALA A 260 -18.92 28.96 -3.29
C ALA A 260 -17.68 29.16 -2.42
N PHE A 261 -16.52 29.39 -3.04
CA PHE A 261 -15.29 29.75 -2.33
C PHE A 261 -15.47 31.02 -1.47
N HIS A 262 -15.87 32.14 -2.08
CA HIS A 262 -15.99 33.41 -1.37
C HIS A 262 -17.04 33.35 -0.24
N ALA A 263 -18.14 32.61 -0.42
CA ALA A 263 -19.15 32.41 0.62
C ALA A 263 -18.65 31.67 1.87
N LEU A 264 -17.58 30.89 1.78
CA LEU A 264 -17.02 30.09 2.88
C LEU A 264 -15.63 30.56 3.35
N CYS A 265 -14.91 31.32 2.53
CA CYS A 265 -13.52 31.70 2.80
C CYS A 265 -13.27 33.22 2.92
N ASP A 266 -14.18 34.10 2.50
CA ASP A 266 -14.01 35.53 2.73
C ASP A 266 -13.95 35.86 4.23
N GLY A 267 -13.11 36.83 4.60
CA GLY A 267 -12.84 37.16 6.01
C GLY A 267 -11.87 36.20 6.72
N GLN A 268 -11.49 35.06 6.11
CA GLN A 268 -10.54 34.12 6.69
C GLN A 268 -9.08 34.55 6.45
N VAL A 269 -8.24 34.33 7.46
CA VAL A 269 -6.78 34.54 7.45
C VAL A 269 -6.06 33.22 7.71
N ARG A 270 -4.75 33.15 7.42
CA ARG A 270 -3.90 31.96 7.65
C ARG A 270 -4.52 30.69 7.05
N THR A 271 -4.93 30.78 5.80
CA THR A 271 -5.56 29.65 5.10
C THR A 271 -4.56 28.85 4.29
N VAL A 272 -4.77 27.54 4.18
CA VAL A 272 -4.09 26.67 3.22
C VAL A 272 -5.10 26.31 2.14
N THR A 273 -4.77 26.58 0.87
CA THR A 273 -5.41 25.96 -0.29
C THR A 273 -4.58 24.74 -0.70
N VAL A 274 -5.23 23.59 -0.90
CA VAL A 274 -4.65 22.36 -1.47
C VAL A 274 -5.48 21.96 -2.69
N ALA A 275 -4.86 21.55 -3.79
CA ALA A 275 -5.55 21.06 -4.98
C ALA A 275 -4.88 19.81 -5.56
N GLN A 276 -5.67 19.00 -6.26
CA GLN A 276 -5.22 17.83 -7.00
C GLN A 276 -5.48 18.03 -8.50
N SER A 277 -4.46 17.80 -9.35
CA SER A 277 -4.62 17.81 -10.81
C SER A 277 -5.00 16.44 -11.38
N VAL A 278 -5.51 16.42 -12.61
CA VAL A 278 -5.72 15.16 -13.37
C VAL A 278 -4.43 14.38 -13.61
N GLY A 279 -3.27 15.05 -13.69
CA GLY A 279 -1.94 14.41 -13.68
C GLY A 279 -1.51 13.84 -12.31
N GLY A 280 -2.35 13.91 -11.28
CA GLY A 280 -2.10 13.34 -9.95
C GLY A 280 -1.13 14.14 -9.07
N TYR A 281 -0.83 15.40 -9.42
CA TYR A 281 -0.04 16.28 -8.55
C TYR A 281 -0.89 16.85 -7.42
N ILE A 282 -0.33 16.91 -6.22
CA ILE A 282 -0.92 17.60 -5.06
C ILE A 282 -0.05 18.82 -4.75
N PHE A 283 -0.65 20.00 -4.79
CA PHE A 283 0.02 21.30 -4.68
C PHE A 283 -0.92 22.34 -4.04
N GLY A 284 -0.45 23.57 -3.83
CA GLY A 284 -1.25 24.58 -3.17
C GLY A 284 -0.51 25.86 -2.77
N GLY A 285 -1.14 26.62 -1.88
CA GLY A 285 -0.63 27.88 -1.36
C GLY A 285 -1.12 28.20 0.05
N PHE A 286 -0.29 28.89 0.83
CA PHE A 286 -0.63 29.38 2.17
C PHE A 286 -0.79 30.91 2.14
N SER A 287 -1.95 31.41 2.60
CA SER A 287 -2.33 32.83 2.50
C SER A 287 -1.75 33.73 3.58
N GLY A 288 -0.90 33.20 4.47
CA GLY A 288 -0.23 33.96 5.54
C GLY A 288 -1.18 34.83 6.36
N LEU A 289 -0.83 36.10 6.57
CA LEU A 289 -1.67 37.04 7.32
C LEU A 289 -2.71 37.79 6.47
N ALA A 290 -2.77 37.56 5.16
CA ALA A 290 -3.80 38.19 4.32
C ALA A 290 -5.18 37.57 4.51
N THR A 291 -6.19 38.44 4.45
CA THR A 291 -7.61 38.10 4.49
C THR A 291 -8.17 37.94 3.09
N TRP A 292 -8.90 36.85 2.82
CA TRP A 292 -9.66 36.74 1.57
C TRP A 292 -10.83 37.73 1.51
N GLY A 293 -11.15 38.16 0.29
CA GLY A 293 -12.27 39.04 -0.03
C GLY A 293 -12.59 38.99 -1.53
N ASN A 294 -13.62 39.73 -1.94
CA ASN A 294 -14.19 39.65 -3.29
C ASN A 294 -14.11 40.97 -4.11
N GLN A 295 -13.47 42.02 -3.59
CA GLN A 295 -13.55 43.41 -4.06
C GLN A 295 -12.60 43.79 -5.24
N GLY A 296 -11.98 42.81 -5.90
CA GLY A 296 -11.11 43.03 -7.06
C GLY A 296 -9.70 43.52 -6.73
N GLN A 297 -9.22 43.31 -5.50
CA GLN A 297 -7.99 43.92 -4.98
C GLN A 297 -6.88 42.89 -4.73
N TRP A 298 -5.62 43.33 -4.80
CA TRP A 298 -4.47 42.59 -4.29
C TRP A 298 -4.30 42.79 -2.79
N ALA A 299 -3.91 41.75 -2.06
CA ALA A 299 -3.61 41.82 -0.64
C ALA A 299 -2.15 41.41 -0.33
N PRO A 300 -1.41 42.20 0.47
CA PRO A 300 -0.09 41.82 0.97
C PRO A 300 -0.20 40.70 2.00
N SER A 301 0.69 39.72 1.94
CA SER A 301 0.84 38.73 3.02
C SER A 301 2.30 38.48 3.36
N GLU A 302 2.68 38.80 4.59
CA GLU A 302 3.87 38.22 5.20
C GLU A 302 3.70 36.69 5.37
N GLY A 303 4.78 35.94 5.22
CA GLY A 303 4.81 34.49 5.40
C GLY A 303 4.04 33.64 4.37
N ALA A 304 3.50 34.22 3.30
CA ALA A 304 2.83 33.45 2.24
C ALA A 304 3.84 32.69 1.37
N PHE A 305 3.45 31.49 0.91
CA PHE A 305 4.25 30.64 0.03
C PHE A 305 3.36 29.73 -0.83
N LEU A 306 3.88 29.30 -1.98
CA LEU A 306 3.31 28.22 -2.80
C LEU A 306 4.03 26.91 -2.51
N PHE A 307 3.40 25.77 -2.81
CA PHE A 307 4.01 24.47 -2.58
C PHE A 307 3.54 23.38 -3.55
N ARG A 308 4.37 22.34 -3.71
CA ARG A 308 4.02 21.04 -4.32
C ARG A 308 4.39 19.95 -3.32
N LEU A 309 3.43 19.09 -2.96
CA LEU A 309 3.60 18.02 -1.96
C LEU A 309 3.81 16.64 -2.60
N ALA A 310 3.12 16.33 -3.69
CA ALA A 310 3.18 15.01 -4.32
C ALA A 310 2.89 15.06 -5.83
N GLY A 311 3.13 13.95 -6.52
CA GLY A 311 2.80 13.72 -7.93
C GLY A 311 3.86 12.87 -8.65
N PRO A 312 3.64 12.52 -9.93
CA PRO A 312 4.63 11.81 -10.74
C PRO A 312 6.02 12.45 -10.70
N GLY A 313 7.03 11.65 -10.37
CA GLY A 313 8.43 12.10 -10.26
C GLY A 313 8.77 12.96 -9.03
N VAL A 314 7.82 13.29 -8.15
CA VAL A 314 8.07 14.13 -6.96
C VAL A 314 8.72 13.28 -5.86
N GLN A 315 10.05 13.38 -5.75
CA GLN A 315 10.82 12.68 -4.70
C GLN A 315 10.80 13.42 -3.34
N VAL A 316 10.68 14.76 -3.36
CA VAL A 316 10.68 15.60 -2.15
C VAL A 316 9.69 16.77 -2.35
N PRO A 317 8.84 17.10 -1.35
CA PRO A 317 7.99 18.29 -1.38
C PRO A 317 8.78 19.60 -1.50
N SER A 318 8.32 20.52 -2.34
CA SER A 318 8.97 21.81 -2.60
C SER A 318 8.12 22.99 -2.10
N LYS A 319 8.74 23.91 -1.35
CA LYS A 319 8.17 25.19 -0.90
C LYS A 319 8.76 26.34 -1.71
N HIS A 320 7.91 27.23 -2.22
CA HIS A 320 8.26 28.34 -3.11
C HIS A 320 7.88 29.67 -2.45
N PRO A 321 8.85 30.42 -1.89
CA PRO A 321 8.58 31.63 -1.12
C PRO A 321 8.11 32.80 -2.00
N LEU A 322 7.36 33.73 -1.39
CA LEU A 322 7.06 35.04 -1.95
C LEU A 322 8.36 35.87 -2.05
N VAL A 323 8.76 36.29 -3.27
CA VAL A 323 10.06 36.96 -3.51
C VAL A 323 9.96 38.24 -4.33
N HIS A 324 8.87 38.44 -5.07
CA HIS A 324 8.67 39.59 -5.95
C HIS A 324 7.31 40.24 -5.63
N ASN A 325 7.23 41.56 -5.69
CA ASN A 325 5.98 42.33 -5.49
C ASN A 325 5.11 41.83 -4.31
N PRO A 326 5.59 41.82 -3.05
CA PRO A 326 4.88 41.20 -1.92
C PRO A 326 3.53 41.83 -1.58
N GLY A 327 3.22 43.00 -2.14
CA GLY A 327 1.87 43.59 -2.11
C GLY A 327 0.81 42.80 -2.89
N HIS A 328 1.23 41.90 -3.78
CA HIS A 328 0.37 41.09 -4.67
C HIS A 328 0.38 39.60 -4.28
N ALA A 329 0.51 39.28 -2.99
CA ALA A 329 0.61 37.90 -2.52
C ALA A 329 -0.64 37.07 -2.89
N ILE A 330 -1.84 37.60 -2.63
CA ILE A 330 -3.12 37.01 -3.08
C ILE A 330 -4.00 38.03 -3.82
N TYR A 331 -4.88 37.54 -4.69
CA TYR A 331 -5.91 38.34 -5.37
C TYR A 331 -7.31 38.01 -4.84
N CYS A 332 -8.04 39.05 -4.45
CA CYS A 332 -9.30 38.98 -3.74
C CYS A 332 -10.42 39.54 -4.62
N HIS A 333 -10.97 38.72 -5.53
CA HIS A 333 -11.89 39.13 -6.59
C HIS A 333 -13.03 38.11 -6.81
N GLY A 334 -14.30 38.51 -6.61
CA GLY A 334 -15.48 37.63 -6.56
C GLY A 334 -15.72 36.66 -7.72
N GLY A 335 -15.20 36.97 -8.91
CA GLY A 335 -15.21 36.09 -10.09
C GLY A 335 -13.99 35.16 -10.27
N HIS A 336 -13.07 35.07 -9.30
CA HIS A 336 -11.86 34.22 -9.30
C HIS A 336 -11.90 33.27 -8.10
N GLY A 337 -11.27 32.09 -8.20
CA GLY A 337 -10.95 31.27 -7.03
C GLY A 337 -9.69 31.77 -6.30
N PRO A 338 -9.22 31.04 -5.27
CA PRO A 338 -7.85 31.08 -4.76
C PRO A 338 -6.83 31.44 -5.83
N THR A 339 -6.32 32.66 -5.70
CA THR A 339 -5.39 33.29 -6.63
C THR A 339 -4.24 33.86 -5.83
N PHE A 340 -3.04 33.39 -6.14
CA PHE A 340 -1.78 33.77 -5.54
C PHE A 340 -0.88 34.34 -6.64
N GLY A 341 -0.39 35.55 -6.42
CA GLY A 341 0.60 36.19 -7.28
C GLY A 341 0.05 36.92 -8.52
N ALA A 342 0.69 38.05 -8.82
CA ALA A 342 0.41 38.99 -9.91
C ALA A 342 0.45 38.37 -11.31
N GLY A 343 1.21 37.28 -11.51
CA GLY A 343 1.33 36.58 -12.79
C GLY A 343 0.50 35.31 -12.90
N HIS A 344 -0.47 35.11 -11.98
CA HIS A 344 -1.16 33.83 -11.77
C HIS A 344 -0.19 32.68 -11.45
N ASP A 345 0.71 32.92 -10.47
CA ASP A 345 1.65 31.91 -9.98
C ASP A 345 0.87 30.64 -9.50
N LEU A 346 -0.27 30.83 -8.82
CA LEU A 346 -1.37 29.85 -8.72
C LEU A 346 -2.70 30.60 -8.92
N TYR A 347 -3.50 30.22 -9.90
CA TYR A 347 -4.88 30.70 -10.08
C TYR A 347 -5.80 29.53 -10.42
N ILE A 348 -6.85 29.30 -9.64
CA ILE A 348 -7.90 28.34 -10.01
C ILE A 348 -9.14 29.11 -10.46
N GLN A 349 -9.58 28.81 -11.67
CA GLN A 349 -10.61 29.53 -12.41
C GLN A 349 -12.02 29.21 -11.89
N ASN A 350 -12.89 30.22 -11.88
CA ASN A 350 -14.31 30.05 -11.56
C ASN A 350 -14.98 29.08 -12.55
N SER A 351 -15.46 27.94 -12.07
CA SER A 351 -16.05 26.89 -12.90
C SER A 351 -17.45 26.50 -12.43
N ALA A 352 -18.39 26.39 -13.38
CA ALA A 352 -19.70 25.78 -13.19
C ALA A 352 -19.73 24.27 -13.53
N SER A 353 -18.57 23.68 -13.83
CA SER A 353 -18.39 22.24 -14.06
C SER A 353 -18.25 21.48 -12.73
N THR A 354 -18.32 20.15 -12.79
CA THR A 354 -17.87 19.23 -11.73
C THR A 354 -16.34 19.08 -11.67
N THR A 355 -15.60 20.05 -12.22
CA THR A 355 -14.13 20.13 -12.26
C THR A 355 -13.71 21.61 -12.30
N GLY A 356 -12.52 21.92 -11.80
CA GLY A 356 -11.90 23.25 -11.92
C GLY A 356 -10.78 23.29 -12.95
N THR A 357 -10.34 24.49 -13.31
CA THR A 357 -9.14 24.69 -14.16
C THR A 357 -8.08 25.45 -13.37
N LEU A 358 -6.88 24.90 -13.25
CA LEU A 358 -5.70 25.59 -12.76
C LEU A 358 -5.03 26.34 -13.92
N THR A 359 -4.56 27.56 -13.64
CA THR A 359 -3.45 28.21 -14.32
C THR A 359 -2.31 28.40 -13.31
N SER A 360 -1.07 28.08 -13.67
CA SER A 360 0.10 28.25 -12.79
C SER A 360 1.32 28.66 -13.59
N ASN A 361 1.96 29.74 -13.14
CA ASN A 361 3.04 30.44 -13.82
C ASN A 361 4.03 31.00 -12.78
N LEU A 362 4.82 30.11 -12.17
CA LEU A 362 5.77 30.47 -11.11
C LEU A 362 6.86 31.41 -11.65
N GLY A 363 7.27 32.37 -10.83
CA GLY A 363 8.35 33.32 -11.11
C GLY A 363 7.91 34.78 -11.28
N ALA A 364 6.61 35.07 -11.23
CA ALA A 364 6.12 36.45 -11.30
C ALA A 364 6.06 37.13 -9.92
N THR A 365 5.74 36.34 -8.89
CA THR A 365 5.55 36.81 -7.51
C THR A 365 6.18 35.85 -6.51
N TYR A 366 6.00 34.55 -6.75
CA TYR A 366 6.60 33.47 -6.00
C TYR A 366 7.80 32.90 -6.75
N SER A 367 8.78 32.40 -6.02
CA SER A 367 10.03 31.90 -6.59
C SER A 367 9.78 30.69 -7.50
N GLN A 368 10.51 30.61 -8.62
CA GLN A 368 10.63 29.35 -9.36
C GLN A 368 11.53 28.36 -8.61
N GLN A 369 12.56 28.87 -7.92
CA GLN A 369 13.50 28.06 -7.16
C GLN A 369 12.97 27.82 -5.75
N ALA A 370 12.83 26.55 -5.38
CA ALA A 370 12.35 26.14 -4.07
C ALA A 370 13.33 26.56 -2.95
N GLU A 371 12.80 26.71 -1.73
CA GLU A 371 13.58 26.82 -0.50
C GLU A 371 14.49 25.59 -0.34
N GLY A 372 15.79 25.79 -0.13
CA GLY A 372 16.82 24.74 -0.21
C GLY A 372 17.45 24.57 -1.61
N GLY A 373 16.96 25.26 -2.63
CA GLY A 373 17.66 25.54 -3.89
C GLY A 373 17.73 24.44 -4.94
N GLY A 374 17.48 23.17 -4.57
CA GLY A 374 17.65 22.00 -5.46
C GLY A 374 16.49 21.68 -6.42
N ILE A 375 15.39 22.45 -6.40
CA ILE A 375 14.22 22.26 -7.28
C ILE A 375 13.87 23.60 -7.92
N VAL A 376 13.62 23.61 -9.23
CA VAL A 376 13.14 24.78 -9.98
C VAL A 376 11.88 24.40 -10.76
N LEU A 377 10.79 25.14 -10.58
CA LEU A 377 9.48 24.91 -11.22
C LEU A 377 8.98 26.16 -11.95
N THR A 378 8.35 25.96 -13.11
CA THR A 378 7.57 26.99 -13.82
C THR A 378 6.05 26.84 -13.63
N SER A 379 5.59 25.69 -13.13
CA SER A 379 4.20 25.41 -12.73
C SER A 379 4.17 24.49 -11.51
N LEU A 380 3.12 24.60 -10.70
CA LEU A 380 2.83 23.69 -9.60
C LEU A 380 2.30 22.32 -10.01
N ALA A 381 1.80 22.16 -11.24
CA ALA A 381 1.22 20.91 -11.78
C ALA A 381 2.01 20.37 -12.99
N GLU A 382 1.47 19.37 -13.69
CA GLU A 382 2.04 18.76 -14.91
C GLU A 382 2.29 19.76 -16.05
N SER A 383 1.54 20.86 -16.10
CA SER A 383 1.59 21.90 -17.11
C SER A 383 1.23 23.25 -16.49
N SER A 384 1.39 24.36 -17.23
CA SER A 384 0.94 25.70 -16.78
C SER A 384 -0.57 25.90 -16.84
N SER A 385 -1.33 24.97 -17.42
CA SER A 385 -2.80 24.97 -17.45
C SER A 385 -3.34 23.54 -17.50
N THR A 386 -4.06 23.12 -16.46
CA THR A 386 -4.61 21.76 -16.32
C THR A 386 -5.93 21.74 -15.56
N THR A 387 -6.68 20.64 -15.68
CA THR A 387 -7.90 20.38 -14.92
C THR A 387 -7.54 19.92 -13.50
N ILE A 388 -8.27 20.42 -12.50
CA ILE A 388 -8.24 19.90 -11.12
C ILE A 388 -9.45 19.01 -10.83
N THR A 389 -9.20 17.91 -10.13
CA THR A 389 -10.20 16.92 -9.70
C THR A 389 -10.83 17.30 -8.35
N GLU A 390 -10.08 18.01 -7.50
CA GLU A 390 -10.53 18.49 -6.20
C GLU A 390 -9.66 19.67 -5.74
N TRP A 391 -10.23 20.53 -4.90
CA TRP A 391 -9.49 21.48 -4.06
C TRP A 391 -10.15 21.65 -2.70
N GLU A 392 -9.33 21.91 -1.70
CA GLU A 392 -9.73 22.12 -0.31
C GLU A 392 -9.09 23.41 0.22
N VAL A 393 -9.86 24.18 0.99
CA VAL A 393 -9.37 25.37 1.69
C VAL A 393 -9.59 25.17 3.19
N PHE A 394 -8.53 25.31 3.97
CA PHE A 394 -8.53 25.14 5.43
C PHE A 394 -8.09 26.43 6.12
N SER A 395 -8.67 26.76 7.27
CA SER A 395 -8.04 27.70 8.22
C SER A 395 -7.05 26.94 9.12
N VAL A 396 -5.95 27.62 9.50
CA VAL A 396 -4.91 27.07 10.38
C VAL A 396 -5.08 27.61 11.81
N GLU A 397 -5.78 26.84 12.65
CA GLU A 397 -5.83 27.08 14.08
C GLU A 397 -4.51 26.66 14.74
N GLN A 398 -3.97 27.49 15.65
CA GLN A 398 -2.90 27.09 16.56
C GLN A 398 -3.51 26.74 17.92
N GLN A 399 -3.14 25.59 18.48
CA GLN A 399 -3.50 25.24 19.86
C GLN A 399 -2.69 26.10 20.84
N PRO A 400 -3.28 26.61 21.94
CA PRO A 400 -2.56 27.43 22.91
C PRO A 400 -1.53 26.58 23.68
N SER A 401 -0.24 26.91 23.53
CA SER A 401 0.84 26.32 24.32
C SER A 401 1.12 27.14 25.57
N VAL A 402 1.79 26.54 26.57
CA VAL A 402 2.21 27.23 27.80
C VAL A 402 3.13 28.43 27.49
N ASP A 403 4.02 28.33 26.51
CA ASP A 403 4.85 29.45 26.03
C ASP A 403 4.05 30.51 25.23
N GLY A 404 2.93 30.12 24.62
CA GLY A 404 1.98 31.06 24.01
C GLY A 404 1.30 31.92 25.07
N LEU A 405 0.71 31.28 26.09
CA LEU A 405 0.07 31.94 27.23
C LEU A 405 1.09 32.77 28.05
N LEU A 406 2.35 32.31 28.16
CA LEU A 406 3.43 33.11 28.77
C LEU A 406 3.82 34.31 27.92
N ARG A 407 3.92 34.20 26.59
CA ARG A 407 4.12 35.38 25.73
C ARG A 407 2.98 36.38 25.86
N GLU A 408 1.73 35.90 25.90
CA GLU A 408 0.54 36.72 26.05
C GLU A 408 0.53 37.45 27.41
N ALA A 409 0.76 36.73 28.51
CA ALA A 409 0.89 37.31 29.85
C ALA A 409 2.08 38.29 29.98
N LEU A 410 3.21 38.01 29.32
CA LEU A 410 4.37 38.91 29.26
C LEU A 410 4.18 40.10 28.30
N SER A 411 3.12 40.12 27.49
CA SER A 411 2.81 41.21 26.55
C SER A 411 1.89 42.28 27.14
N VAL A 412 1.29 42.04 28.32
CA VAL A 412 0.40 42.99 29.01
C VAL A 412 1.23 44.17 29.58
N PRO A 413 1.09 45.41 29.08
CA PRO A 413 1.94 46.53 29.52
C PRO A 413 1.30 47.25 30.72
N GLY A 414 1.72 46.86 31.93
CA GLY A 414 1.33 47.55 33.16
C GLY A 414 1.54 46.66 34.40
N GLU A 415 2.31 47.18 35.37
CA GLU A 415 2.50 46.66 36.74
C GLU A 415 2.29 45.15 36.97
N LEU A 416 3.39 44.37 36.97
CA LEU A 416 3.60 43.28 37.96
C LEU A 416 5.06 42.74 37.98
N PRO A 417 6.05 43.52 38.45
CA PRO A 417 7.41 42.99 38.67
C PRO A 417 7.44 41.86 39.72
N GLU A 418 6.56 41.94 40.73
CA GLU A 418 6.59 41.08 41.91
C GLU A 418 6.14 39.64 41.63
N ASN A 419 5.18 39.43 40.72
CA ASN A 419 4.69 38.09 40.35
C ASN A 419 5.57 37.37 39.31
N ARG A 420 6.65 37.99 38.81
CA ARG A 420 7.50 37.37 37.77
C ARG A 420 8.17 36.07 38.25
N GLY A 421 8.71 36.06 39.47
CA GLY A 421 9.29 34.84 40.06
C GLY A 421 8.24 33.75 40.29
N LEU A 422 7.01 34.15 40.60
CA LEU A 422 5.84 33.27 40.78
C LEU A 422 5.45 32.59 39.46
N LEU A 423 5.42 33.35 38.36
CA LEU A 423 5.21 32.83 37.00
C LEU A 423 6.33 31.87 36.57
N GLU A 424 7.60 32.18 36.87
CA GLU A 424 8.74 31.31 36.53
C GLU A 424 8.74 30.00 37.36
N GLN A 425 8.21 30.00 38.59
CA GLN A 425 7.97 28.80 39.41
C GLN A 425 6.77 27.98 38.90
N VAL A 426 5.66 28.63 38.56
CA VAL A 426 4.51 27.94 37.94
C VAL A 426 4.91 27.30 36.60
N ARG A 427 5.76 27.96 35.81
CA ARG A 427 6.33 27.40 34.56
C ARG A 427 7.13 26.12 34.82
N SER A 428 7.94 26.03 35.87
CA SER A 428 8.75 24.83 36.13
C SER A 428 7.90 23.65 36.60
N VAL A 429 6.88 23.89 37.42
CA VAL A 429 5.90 22.86 37.82
C VAL A 429 5.10 22.37 36.61
N LEU A 430 4.62 23.27 35.75
CA LEU A 430 3.90 22.92 34.52
C LEU A 430 4.79 22.15 33.53
N ALA A 431 6.05 22.54 33.33
CA ALA A 431 6.98 21.82 32.45
C ALA A 431 7.23 20.38 32.94
N VAL A 432 7.35 20.16 34.26
CA VAL A 432 7.49 18.82 34.87
C VAL A 432 6.21 17.99 34.73
N ALA A 433 5.04 18.63 34.74
CA ALA A 433 3.75 17.98 34.49
C ALA A 433 3.54 17.65 32.99
N GLN A 434 3.95 18.52 32.07
CA GLN A 434 3.91 18.23 30.62
C GLN A 434 4.88 17.10 30.25
N ALA A 435 6.12 17.13 30.76
CA ALA A 435 7.04 16.02 30.62
C ALA A 435 6.55 14.71 31.28
N SER A 436 5.61 14.79 32.25
CA SER A 436 4.86 13.62 32.72
C SER A 436 3.95 13.07 31.64
N GLY A 437 3.03 13.90 31.14
CA GLY A 437 2.02 13.51 30.16
C GLY A 437 2.64 12.91 28.90
N ILE A 438 3.72 13.51 28.39
CA ILE A 438 4.47 13.02 27.22
C ILE A 438 5.08 11.64 27.49
N SER A 439 5.73 11.46 28.64
CA SER A 439 6.35 10.18 29.02
C SER A 439 5.30 9.07 29.21
N GLN A 440 4.18 9.40 29.85
CA GLN A 440 3.04 8.50 30.06
C GLN A 440 2.32 8.17 28.74
N LYS A 441 2.17 9.13 27.82
CA LYS A 441 1.56 8.97 26.49
C LYS A 441 2.42 8.06 25.59
N ARG A 442 3.73 8.29 25.54
CA ARG A 442 4.68 7.41 24.85
C ARG A 442 4.62 5.98 25.42
N ARG A 443 4.57 5.84 26.74
CA ARG A 443 4.46 4.54 27.43
C ARG A 443 3.11 3.85 27.15
N ARG A 444 2.00 4.62 27.02
CA ARG A 444 0.69 4.11 26.56
C ARG A 444 0.75 3.58 25.13
N GLN A 445 1.33 4.33 24.19
CA GLN A 445 1.54 3.88 22.80
C GLN A 445 2.43 2.62 22.75
N GLU A 446 3.50 2.57 23.53
CA GLU A 446 4.40 1.41 23.63
C GLU A 446 3.67 0.14 24.16
N ILE A 447 2.80 0.31 25.18
CA ILE A 447 1.95 -0.77 25.70
C ILE A 447 0.91 -1.21 24.65
N ALA A 448 0.28 -0.26 23.94
CA ALA A 448 -0.71 -0.54 22.91
C ALA A 448 -0.12 -1.26 21.68
N GLY A 449 1.06 -0.85 21.21
CA GLY A 449 1.78 -1.55 20.12
C GLY A 449 2.16 -2.97 20.52
N LYS A 450 2.65 -3.17 21.75
CA LYS A 450 2.96 -4.49 22.30
C LYS A 450 1.71 -5.36 22.44
N ARG A 451 0.57 -4.79 22.85
CA ARG A 451 -0.74 -5.46 22.85
C ARG A 451 -1.14 -5.91 21.45
N ALA A 452 -1.17 -4.97 20.48
CA ALA A 452 -1.66 -5.23 19.13
C ALA A 452 -0.77 -6.20 18.32
N HIS A 453 0.53 -6.27 18.62
CA HIS A 453 1.41 -7.33 18.09
C HIS A 453 1.03 -8.70 18.67
N LEU A 454 0.92 -8.79 19.99
CA LEU A 454 0.65 -10.02 20.74
C LEU A 454 -0.77 -10.58 20.47
N GLU A 455 -1.72 -9.71 20.14
CA GLU A 455 -3.06 -10.06 19.66
C GLU A 455 -3.05 -10.63 18.22
N ARG A 456 -2.27 -10.04 17.30
CA ARG A 456 -2.12 -10.53 15.93
C ARG A 456 -1.45 -11.90 15.85
N ASP A 457 -0.49 -12.19 16.73
CA ASP A 457 0.17 -13.49 16.76
C ASP A 457 -0.70 -14.56 17.45
N VAL A 458 -1.48 -14.21 18.48
CA VAL A 458 -2.53 -15.11 19.01
C VAL A 458 -3.62 -15.40 17.97
N GLU A 459 -4.09 -14.41 17.22
CA GLU A 459 -5.11 -14.63 16.19
C GLU A 459 -4.57 -15.50 15.05
N PHE A 460 -3.29 -15.39 14.71
CA PHE A 460 -2.63 -16.35 13.83
C PHE A 460 -2.63 -17.76 14.42
N MET A 461 -2.22 -17.94 15.68
CA MET A 461 -2.11 -19.26 16.31
C MET A 461 -3.46 -19.99 16.39
N LYS A 462 -4.57 -19.29 16.61
CA LYS A 462 -5.94 -19.85 16.53
C LYS A 462 -6.25 -20.53 15.19
N LYS A 463 -5.66 -20.09 14.07
CA LYS A 463 -5.93 -20.66 12.74
C LYS A 463 -5.37 -22.08 12.55
N PHE A 464 -4.58 -22.57 13.50
CA PHE A 464 -3.85 -23.84 13.41
C PHE A 464 -4.07 -24.77 14.60
N ILE A 465 -4.84 -24.38 15.62
CA ILE A 465 -4.87 -25.05 16.92
C ILE A 465 -6.29 -25.32 17.39
N ASP A 466 -6.54 -26.56 17.79
CA ASP A 466 -7.83 -27.02 18.28
C ASP A 466 -8.05 -26.50 19.71
N THR A 467 -8.80 -25.40 19.82
CA THR A 467 -9.23 -24.88 21.12
C THR A 467 -10.47 -25.64 21.62
N PRO A 468 -10.66 -25.82 22.95
CA PRO A 468 -11.82 -26.55 23.48
C PRO A 468 -13.15 -25.93 23.04
N GLY A 469 -13.94 -26.69 22.26
CA GLY A 469 -15.21 -26.24 21.68
C GLY A 469 -15.13 -25.65 20.27
N SER A 470 -13.96 -25.67 19.62
CA SER A 470 -13.81 -25.19 18.23
C SER A 470 -14.35 -26.19 17.18
N GLU A 471 -14.88 -25.67 16.06
CA GLU A 471 -15.41 -26.47 14.94
C GLU A 471 -14.30 -27.01 13.98
N HIS A 472 -13.06 -27.14 14.45
CA HIS A 472 -11.87 -27.45 13.63
C HIS A 472 -11.74 -28.93 13.22
N GLN A 473 -12.87 -29.58 12.94
CA GLN A 473 -12.88 -30.97 12.48
C GLN A 473 -12.16 -31.11 11.13
N ILE A 474 -11.18 -32.02 11.06
CA ILE A 474 -10.56 -32.44 9.81
C ILE A 474 -11.61 -33.19 8.96
N VAL A 475 -11.82 -32.73 7.74
CA VAL A 475 -12.71 -33.33 6.75
C VAL A 475 -11.86 -34.03 5.68
N ARG A 476 -12.11 -35.32 5.46
CA ARG A 476 -11.61 -36.06 4.29
C ARG A 476 -12.58 -35.95 3.13
N LEU A 477 -12.01 -35.81 1.93
CA LEU A 477 -12.72 -35.67 0.66
C LEU A 477 -12.18 -36.73 -0.31
N ASN A 478 -13.06 -37.37 -1.05
CA ASN A 478 -12.71 -38.27 -2.14
C ASN A 478 -13.20 -37.64 -3.45
N VAL A 479 -12.29 -36.97 -4.16
CA VAL A 479 -12.62 -36.23 -5.38
C VAL A 479 -12.28 -37.11 -6.57
N SER A 480 -13.29 -37.75 -7.18
CA SER A 480 -13.18 -38.77 -8.24
C SER A 480 -11.98 -39.73 -8.07
N GLY A 481 -11.79 -40.28 -6.86
CA GLY A 481 -10.72 -41.22 -6.52
C GLY A 481 -9.44 -40.59 -5.94
N LYS A 482 -9.29 -39.26 -5.95
CA LYS A 482 -8.19 -38.54 -5.29
C LYS A 482 -8.57 -38.21 -3.85
N ALA A 483 -7.89 -38.82 -2.89
CA ALA A 483 -7.99 -38.44 -1.49
C ALA A 483 -7.42 -37.02 -1.26
N MET A 484 -8.16 -36.19 -0.52
CA MET A 484 -7.77 -34.86 -0.07
C MET A 484 -8.28 -34.64 1.35
N ALA A 485 -7.68 -33.73 2.12
CA ALA A 485 -8.21 -33.35 3.42
C ALA A 485 -8.01 -31.85 3.73
N THR A 486 -8.90 -31.31 4.56
CA THR A 486 -8.92 -29.89 4.92
C THR A 486 -9.69 -29.68 6.22
N MET A 487 -9.71 -28.47 6.79
CA MET A 487 -10.60 -28.17 7.90
C MET A 487 -12.04 -27.95 7.44
N ARG A 488 -13.02 -28.36 8.26
CA ARG A 488 -14.43 -27.98 8.11
C ARG A 488 -14.58 -26.46 7.96
N THR A 489 -13.82 -25.68 8.73
CA THR A 489 -13.77 -24.22 8.67
C THR A 489 -13.19 -23.65 7.37
N THR A 490 -12.46 -24.44 6.57
CA THR A 490 -12.03 -24.05 5.21
C THR A 490 -13.18 -24.19 4.22
N LEU A 491 -13.93 -25.29 4.30
CA LEU A 491 -15.06 -25.56 3.41
C LEU A 491 -16.25 -24.60 3.64
N THR A 492 -16.32 -23.94 4.79
CA THR A 492 -17.37 -22.95 5.12
C THR A 492 -17.01 -21.49 4.84
N GLN A 493 -15.81 -21.18 4.31
CA GLN A 493 -15.34 -19.79 4.06
C GLN A 493 -16.16 -18.96 3.05
N CYS A 494 -17.05 -19.60 2.29
CA CYS A 494 -17.97 -18.92 1.38
C CYS A 494 -19.40 -19.31 1.76
N ALA A 495 -20.04 -18.54 2.65
CA ALA A 495 -21.44 -18.74 3.02
C ALA A 495 -22.33 -18.80 1.76
N GLY A 496 -23.38 -19.63 1.76
CA GLY A 496 -24.24 -19.84 0.60
C GLY A 496 -23.69 -20.82 -0.46
N SER A 497 -22.39 -21.12 -0.45
CA SER A 497 -21.83 -22.19 -1.31
C SER A 497 -22.36 -23.58 -0.94
N LEU A 498 -22.34 -24.51 -1.90
CA LEU A 498 -22.62 -25.93 -1.67
C LEU A 498 -21.72 -26.52 -0.58
N LEU A 499 -20.45 -26.09 -0.52
CA LEU A 499 -19.50 -26.54 0.51
C LEU A 499 -19.89 -26.00 1.89
N ALA A 500 -20.27 -24.73 2.02
CA ALA A 500 -20.76 -24.20 3.29
C ALA A 500 -22.10 -24.82 3.72
N SER A 501 -22.95 -25.22 2.76
CA SER A 501 -24.18 -25.97 3.03
C SER A 501 -23.89 -27.40 3.50
N LYS A 502 -23.02 -28.13 2.79
CA LYS A 502 -22.64 -29.52 3.07
C LYS A 502 -21.66 -29.66 4.25
N PHE A 503 -21.02 -28.59 4.73
CA PHE A 503 -20.07 -28.68 5.85
C PHE A 503 -20.37 -27.70 7.00
N GLY A 504 -21.45 -26.93 6.93
CA GLY A 504 -21.92 -26.10 8.05
C GLY A 504 -22.56 -26.89 9.19
N PRO A 505 -22.87 -26.25 10.33
CA PRO A 505 -23.28 -26.92 11.57
C PRO A 505 -24.61 -27.70 11.53
N ARG A 506 -25.38 -27.56 10.43
CA ARG A 506 -26.68 -28.22 10.23
C ARG A 506 -26.62 -29.49 9.37
N TRP A 507 -25.45 -29.88 8.88
CA TRP A 507 -25.30 -31.09 8.06
C TRP A 507 -24.46 -32.17 8.76
N SER A 508 -25.07 -33.35 8.94
CA SER A 508 -24.39 -34.59 9.31
C SER A 508 -24.00 -35.37 8.06
N VAL A 509 -22.74 -35.84 8.02
CA VAL A 509 -22.30 -36.85 7.03
C VAL A 509 -23.21 -38.07 7.16
N LYS A 510 -23.72 -38.58 6.03
CA LYS A 510 -24.30 -39.92 5.96
C LYS A 510 -23.28 -40.90 5.41
N ASP A 511 -23.39 -42.16 5.76
CA ASP A 511 -22.50 -43.21 5.22
C ASP A 511 -22.62 -43.34 3.69
N GLU A 512 -23.78 -43.03 3.11
CA GLU A 512 -24.00 -43.00 1.65
C GLU A 512 -23.25 -41.86 0.91
N ASP A 513 -22.77 -40.83 1.63
CA ASP A 513 -21.93 -39.76 1.08
C ASP A 513 -20.42 -40.10 1.09
N VAL A 514 -20.01 -41.23 1.68
CA VAL A 514 -18.60 -41.53 1.99
C VAL A 514 -18.07 -42.69 1.14
N VAL A 515 -17.01 -42.42 0.38
CA VAL A 515 -16.30 -43.40 -0.46
C VAL A 515 -14.83 -43.40 -0.06
N ASP A 516 -14.25 -44.58 0.19
CA ASP A 516 -12.86 -44.77 0.67
C ASP A 516 -12.48 -43.94 1.91
N GLY A 517 -13.47 -43.66 2.78
CA GLY A 517 -13.27 -42.88 4.01
C GLY A 517 -13.18 -41.36 3.80
N GLY A 518 -13.57 -40.84 2.63
CA GLY A 518 -13.74 -39.40 2.38
C GLY A 518 -15.11 -39.09 1.77
N VAL A 519 -15.64 -37.88 2.01
CA VAL A 519 -16.90 -37.44 1.39
C VAL A 519 -16.70 -37.31 -0.12
N PHE A 520 -17.53 -38.00 -0.90
CA PHE A 520 -17.34 -38.13 -2.34
C PHE A 520 -17.80 -36.91 -3.14
N PHE A 521 -17.03 -36.55 -4.16
CA PHE A 521 -17.34 -35.52 -5.15
C PHE A 521 -16.91 -36.00 -6.54
N ASP A 522 -17.85 -36.11 -7.48
CA ASP A 522 -17.53 -36.50 -8.86
C ASP A 522 -17.20 -35.27 -9.74
N VAL A 523 -16.00 -34.73 -9.57
CA VAL A 523 -15.51 -33.51 -10.24
C VAL A 523 -14.00 -33.61 -10.50
N SER A 524 -13.47 -32.79 -11.40
CA SER A 524 -12.02 -32.79 -11.71
C SER A 524 -11.17 -32.52 -10.44
N PRO A 525 -10.29 -33.45 -10.02
CA PRO A 525 -9.54 -33.30 -8.77
C PRO A 525 -8.46 -32.21 -8.81
N THR A 526 -8.06 -31.78 -10.01
CA THR A 526 -7.18 -30.62 -10.21
C THR A 526 -7.95 -29.32 -9.97
N LEU A 527 -9.11 -29.18 -10.62
CA LEU A 527 -9.94 -27.97 -10.50
C LEU A 527 -10.54 -27.79 -9.11
N PHE A 528 -10.97 -28.89 -8.47
CA PHE A 528 -11.39 -28.85 -7.07
C PHE A 528 -10.21 -28.51 -6.15
N GLY A 529 -8.99 -28.96 -6.48
CA GLY A 529 -7.77 -28.54 -5.78
C GLY A 529 -7.54 -27.03 -5.84
N THR A 530 -7.75 -26.41 -7.01
CA THR A 530 -7.70 -24.94 -7.17
C THR A 530 -8.74 -24.23 -6.30
N VAL A 531 -9.99 -24.70 -6.27
CA VAL A 531 -11.04 -24.15 -5.39
C VAL A 531 -10.70 -24.35 -3.90
N LEU A 532 -10.16 -25.50 -3.53
CA LEU A 532 -9.77 -25.80 -2.16
C LEU A 532 -8.60 -24.93 -1.69
N GLN A 533 -7.62 -24.68 -2.56
CA GLN A 533 -6.50 -23.78 -2.25
C GLN A 533 -6.96 -22.32 -2.12
N PHE A 534 -7.91 -21.87 -2.94
CA PHE A 534 -8.58 -20.58 -2.72
C PHE A 534 -9.23 -20.49 -1.34
N LEU A 535 -9.96 -21.53 -0.92
CA LEU A 535 -10.60 -21.56 0.40
C LEU A 535 -9.57 -21.58 1.55
N ARG A 536 -8.45 -22.29 1.40
CA ARG A 536 -7.34 -22.28 2.37
C ARG A 536 -6.72 -20.89 2.50
N LEU A 537 -6.34 -20.27 1.38
CA LEU A 537 -5.77 -18.92 1.36
C LEU A 537 -6.75 -17.89 1.95
N LYS A 538 -8.04 -18.00 1.64
CA LYS A 538 -9.09 -17.16 2.22
C LYS A 538 -9.20 -17.32 3.75
N ARG A 539 -9.20 -18.55 4.28
CA ARG A 539 -9.19 -18.79 5.75
C ARG A 539 -7.94 -18.25 6.44
N LEU A 540 -6.79 -18.45 5.80
CA LEU A 540 -5.49 -18.16 6.41
C LEU A 540 -5.14 -16.66 6.33
N CYS A 541 -5.37 -16.02 5.19
CA CYS A 541 -4.92 -14.67 4.89
C CYS A 541 -6.06 -13.64 4.76
N GLY A 542 -7.34 -14.03 4.76
CA GLY A 542 -8.47 -13.13 4.46
C GLY A 542 -8.65 -11.92 5.38
N ASP A 543 -8.18 -11.99 6.63
CA ASP A 543 -8.21 -10.85 7.58
C ASP A 543 -7.03 -9.88 7.39
N VAL A 544 -6.05 -10.23 6.54
CA VAL A 544 -4.88 -9.39 6.19
C VAL A 544 -5.27 -8.47 5.03
N GLY A 545 -6.22 -7.57 5.32
CA GLY A 545 -6.98 -6.79 4.33
C GLY A 545 -6.10 -6.08 3.29
N ASP A 546 -6.56 -6.13 2.03
CA ASP A 546 -6.10 -5.44 0.80
C ASP A 546 -4.58 -5.47 0.46
N SER A 547 -3.76 -6.13 1.27
CA SER A 547 -2.29 -6.05 1.23
C SER A 547 -1.62 -7.32 0.75
N LEU A 548 -2.29 -8.47 0.85
CA LEU A 548 -1.97 -9.68 0.10
C LEU A 548 -3.03 -9.86 -0.98
N ASP A 549 -2.73 -9.46 -2.22
CA ASP A 549 -3.58 -9.74 -3.38
C ASP A 549 -3.63 -11.25 -3.61
N ILE A 550 -4.63 -11.92 -3.03
CA ILE A 550 -5.01 -13.30 -3.33
C ILE A 550 -5.71 -13.28 -4.69
N SER A 551 -4.91 -13.00 -5.71
CA SER A 551 -5.34 -12.76 -7.08
C SER A 551 -6.11 -13.96 -7.63
N ALA A 552 -6.91 -13.73 -8.66
CA ALA A 552 -7.76 -14.77 -9.24
C ALA A 552 -6.96 -16.04 -9.64
N PRO A 553 -7.36 -17.25 -9.18
CA PRO A 553 -6.59 -18.47 -9.41
C PRO A 553 -6.32 -18.74 -10.91
N PRO A 554 -5.09 -19.16 -11.28
CA PRO A 554 -4.73 -19.44 -12.66
C PRO A 554 -5.36 -20.74 -13.13
N VAL A 555 -6.45 -20.64 -13.90
CA VAL A 555 -7.09 -21.77 -14.55
C VAL A 555 -6.62 -21.88 -15.98
N HIS A 556 -6.01 -23.02 -16.34
CA HIS A 556 -5.57 -23.26 -17.72
C HIS A 556 -6.75 -23.15 -18.69
N ARG A 557 -6.57 -22.43 -19.81
CA ARG A 557 -7.60 -22.11 -20.82
C ARG A 557 -8.58 -23.24 -21.08
N ASN A 558 -8.08 -24.42 -21.45
CA ASN A 558 -8.91 -25.55 -21.88
C ASN A 558 -9.82 -26.09 -20.77
N SER A 559 -9.57 -25.70 -19.53
CA SER A 559 -10.30 -26.06 -18.33
C SER A 559 -11.22 -24.94 -17.83
N ILE A 560 -11.18 -23.71 -18.38
CA ILE A 560 -11.99 -22.58 -17.89
C ILE A 560 -13.48 -22.94 -17.88
N CYS A 561 -14.04 -23.40 -19.00
CA CYS A 561 -15.46 -23.76 -19.04
C CYS A 561 -15.82 -24.97 -18.15
N ALA A 562 -14.85 -25.79 -17.73
CA ALA A 562 -15.05 -26.83 -16.74
C ALA A 562 -14.96 -26.31 -15.30
N PHE A 563 -14.16 -25.26 -15.06
CA PHE A 563 -14.06 -24.54 -13.81
C PHE A 563 -15.28 -23.64 -13.58
N ASP A 564 -15.80 -22.95 -14.60
CA ASP A 564 -17.08 -22.24 -14.55
C ASP A 564 -18.19 -23.19 -14.07
N ARG A 565 -18.34 -24.35 -14.72
CA ARG A 565 -19.34 -25.37 -14.32
C ARG A 565 -19.10 -25.91 -12.92
N LEU A 566 -17.85 -25.98 -12.46
CA LEU A 566 -17.52 -26.37 -11.08
C LEU A 566 -17.93 -25.28 -10.09
N LEU A 567 -17.66 -24.00 -10.38
CA LEU A 567 -18.08 -22.88 -9.55
C LEU A 567 -19.60 -22.71 -9.54
N ASP A 568 -20.28 -22.96 -10.65
CA ASP A 568 -21.75 -22.99 -10.73
C ASP A 568 -22.31 -24.13 -9.87
N TYR A 569 -21.76 -25.35 -10.00
CA TYR A 569 -22.15 -26.50 -9.17
C TYR A 569 -21.89 -26.28 -7.67
N LEU A 570 -20.79 -25.63 -7.32
CA LEU A 570 -20.46 -25.32 -5.93
C LEU A 570 -21.15 -24.06 -5.38
N SER A 571 -21.94 -23.33 -6.19
CA SER A 571 -22.47 -21.99 -5.86
C SER A 571 -21.37 -21.02 -5.38
N MET A 572 -20.25 -20.97 -6.11
CA MET A 572 -19.04 -20.21 -5.79
C MET A 572 -18.66 -19.13 -6.80
N ARG A 573 -19.42 -18.96 -7.90
CA ARG A 573 -19.09 -18.03 -9.01
C ARG A 573 -18.86 -16.58 -8.56
N GLU A 574 -19.65 -16.08 -7.61
CA GLU A 574 -19.53 -14.71 -7.09
C GLU A 574 -18.38 -14.54 -6.07
N TYR A 575 -17.82 -15.65 -5.55
CA TYR A 575 -16.77 -15.63 -4.53
C TYR A 575 -15.36 -15.81 -5.11
N VAL A 576 -15.23 -16.42 -6.29
CA VAL A 576 -13.94 -16.76 -6.91
C VAL A 576 -13.76 -15.91 -8.19
N PRO A 577 -12.97 -14.81 -8.15
CA PRO A 577 -12.64 -14.08 -9.38
C PRO A 577 -11.80 -14.98 -10.31
N ILE A 578 -11.87 -14.74 -11.63
CA ILE A 578 -11.11 -15.51 -12.64
C ILE A 578 -10.27 -14.57 -13.51
N ALA A 579 -8.95 -14.80 -13.57
CA ALA A 579 -8.03 -14.10 -14.46
C ALA A 579 -8.03 -14.80 -15.83
N ILE A 580 -8.93 -14.35 -16.72
CA ILE A 580 -9.04 -14.91 -18.08
C ILE A 580 -7.90 -14.37 -18.96
N LEU A 581 -6.74 -15.03 -18.92
CA LEU A 581 -5.71 -14.87 -19.95
C LEU A 581 -6.16 -15.61 -21.21
N ASP A 582 -6.81 -14.91 -22.13
CA ASP A 582 -7.41 -15.51 -23.33
C ASP A 582 -6.36 -15.79 -24.45
N SER A 583 -5.23 -16.43 -24.12
CA SER A 583 -4.12 -16.72 -25.04
C SER A 583 -3.99 -18.22 -25.40
N THR A 584 -3.37 -18.52 -26.54
CA THR A 584 -2.82 -19.84 -26.90
C THR A 584 -1.29 -19.88 -26.91
N LEU A 585 -0.64 -18.71 -26.79
CA LEU A 585 0.82 -18.54 -26.90
C LEU A 585 1.52 -18.20 -25.58
N LEU A 586 0.87 -17.46 -24.68
CA LEU A 586 1.41 -17.04 -23.38
C LEU A 586 1.16 -18.11 -22.31
N SER A 587 2.19 -18.39 -21.50
CA SER A 587 2.01 -18.99 -20.18
C SER A 587 1.64 -17.90 -19.17
N HIS A 588 1.28 -18.31 -17.94
CA HIS A 588 1.04 -17.35 -16.86
C HIS A 588 2.31 -16.55 -16.50
N GLU A 589 3.49 -17.18 -16.54
CA GLU A 589 4.79 -16.51 -16.33
C GLU A 589 5.11 -15.51 -17.45
N HIS A 590 4.84 -15.86 -18.72
CA HIS A 590 5.01 -14.96 -19.86
C HIS A 590 4.11 -13.72 -19.72
N TYR A 591 2.87 -13.91 -19.27
CA TYR A 591 1.94 -12.80 -19.04
C TYR A 591 2.30 -11.98 -17.80
N ALA A 592 2.70 -12.58 -16.69
CA ALA A 592 3.17 -11.88 -15.50
C ALA A 592 4.41 -11.02 -15.79
N THR A 593 5.34 -11.53 -16.61
CA THR A 593 6.50 -10.76 -17.11
C THR A 593 6.06 -9.51 -17.87
N LEU A 594 5.11 -9.67 -18.81
CA LEU A 594 4.55 -8.55 -19.57
C LEU A 594 3.81 -7.57 -18.66
N GLN A 595 2.99 -8.05 -17.72
CA GLN A 595 2.29 -7.21 -16.75
C GLN A 595 3.27 -6.40 -15.90
N ALA A 596 4.37 -6.97 -15.43
CA ALA A 596 5.39 -6.22 -14.69
C ALA A 596 5.98 -5.06 -15.53
N TRP A 597 6.28 -5.29 -16.81
CA TRP A 597 6.76 -4.25 -17.72
C TRP A 597 5.70 -3.19 -18.05
N LEU A 598 4.42 -3.55 -18.07
CA LEU A 598 3.29 -2.65 -18.34
C LEU A 598 2.91 -1.81 -17.10
N MET A 599 2.90 -2.42 -15.91
CA MET A 599 2.57 -1.75 -14.64
C MET A 599 3.65 -0.73 -14.22
N ALA A 600 4.89 -0.89 -14.70
CA ALA A 600 5.96 0.10 -14.54
C ALA A 600 5.69 1.43 -15.28
N GLY A 601 4.79 1.45 -16.26
CA GLY A 601 4.44 2.65 -17.05
C GLY A 601 2.97 3.06 -17.02
N THR A 602 2.04 2.14 -16.72
CA THR A 602 0.58 2.38 -16.75
C THR A 602 -0.10 1.66 -15.59
N ARG A 603 -0.70 2.40 -14.64
CA ARG A 603 -1.22 1.85 -13.36
C ARG A 603 -2.58 1.14 -13.46
N ASP A 604 -3.36 1.40 -14.51
CA ASP A 604 -4.76 0.98 -14.58
C ASP A 604 -5.03 -0.25 -15.47
N LEU A 605 -4.09 -0.67 -16.30
CA LEU A 605 -4.28 -1.68 -17.35
C LEU A 605 -4.20 -3.13 -16.81
N LYS A 606 -5.20 -3.52 -16.02
CA LYS A 606 -5.22 -4.78 -15.25
C LYS A 606 -5.70 -6.04 -16.01
N GLN A 607 -6.39 -5.90 -17.14
CA GLN A 607 -6.94 -7.05 -17.89
C GLN A 607 -6.50 -7.03 -19.37
N ALA A 608 -6.28 -8.21 -19.96
CA ALA A 608 -5.98 -8.38 -21.39
C ALA A 608 -7.13 -9.12 -22.10
N ARG A 609 -7.87 -8.41 -22.97
CA ARG A 609 -8.98 -8.93 -23.77
C ARG A 609 -8.51 -9.26 -25.18
N LEU A 610 -8.60 -10.52 -25.60
CA LEU A 610 -8.25 -10.94 -26.96
C LEU A 610 -9.13 -10.20 -27.99
N LEU A 611 -8.48 -9.51 -28.93
CA LEU A 611 -9.08 -8.92 -30.12
C LEU A 611 -9.06 -9.94 -31.27
N HIS A 612 -7.86 -10.40 -31.61
CA HIS A 612 -7.58 -11.19 -32.80
C HIS A 612 -6.70 -12.41 -32.45
N ARG A 613 -7.01 -13.57 -33.02
CA ARG A 613 -6.13 -14.74 -33.13
C ARG A 613 -6.12 -15.22 -34.57
N ALA A 614 -4.95 -15.34 -35.18
CA ALA A 614 -4.83 -15.68 -36.60
C ALA A 614 -5.47 -17.03 -36.96
N SER A 615 -5.36 -18.06 -36.09
CA SER A 615 -6.02 -19.35 -36.29
C SER A 615 -7.56 -19.34 -36.10
N ARG A 616 -8.12 -18.30 -35.48
CA ARG A 616 -9.58 -18.13 -35.25
C ARG A 616 -10.22 -17.23 -36.31
N ASP A 617 -9.58 -16.10 -36.59
CA ASP A 617 -10.15 -14.97 -37.34
C ASP A 617 -9.58 -14.85 -38.77
N GLY A 618 -8.50 -15.57 -39.06
CA GLY A 618 -7.82 -15.61 -40.35
C GLY A 618 -6.53 -14.79 -40.37
N PHE A 619 -5.54 -15.30 -41.09
CA PHE A 619 -4.15 -14.81 -41.12
C PHE A 619 -3.92 -13.52 -41.95
N THR A 620 -5.00 -12.84 -42.37
CA THR A 620 -4.94 -11.70 -43.30
C THR A 620 -4.88 -10.35 -42.57
N ALA A 621 -4.26 -9.34 -43.21
CA ALA A 621 -4.32 -7.95 -42.76
C ALA A 621 -5.76 -7.43 -42.65
N ALA A 622 -6.65 -7.82 -43.55
CA ALA A 622 -8.07 -7.43 -43.48
C ALA A 622 -8.75 -7.96 -42.21
N ALA A 623 -8.44 -9.19 -41.80
CA ALA A 623 -8.93 -9.79 -40.55
C ALA A 623 -8.27 -9.19 -39.30
N PHE A 624 -7.04 -8.68 -39.40
CA PHE A 624 -6.41 -7.90 -38.35
C PHE A 624 -7.13 -6.56 -38.13
N HIS A 625 -7.21 -5.74 -39.16
CA HIS A 625 -7.77 -4.39 -39.07
C HIS A 625 -9.25 -4.40 -38.65
N SER A 626 -10.05 -5.39 -39.09
CA SER A 626 -11.45 -5.52 -38.67
C SER A 626 -11.65 -5.81 -37.17
N HIS A 627 -10.62 -6.28 -36.45
CA HIS A 627 -10.66 -6.56 -35.02
C HIS A 627 -9.85 -5.55 -34.17
N CYS A 628 -8.89 -4.85 -34.77
CA CYS A 628 -7.88 -4.08 -34.03
C CYS A 628 -7.83 -2.57 -34.36
N ASP A 629 -8.40 -2.10 -35.48
CA ASP A 629 -8.41 -0.66 -35.79
C ASP A 629 -9.14 0.15 -34.70
N GLY A 630 -8.58 1.32 -34.37
CA GLY A 630 -9.07 2.19 -33.29
C GLY A 630 -8.79 1.69 -31.87
N GLN A 631 -8.12 0.55 -31.67
CA GLN A 631 -7.72 0.08 -30.35
C GLN A 631 -6.28 0.55 -30.01
N PRO A 632 -6.08 1.45 -29.03
CA PRO A 632 -4.78 1.70 -28.41
C PRO A 632 -4.44 0.63 -27.36
N HIS A 633 -3.27 0.73 -26.73
CA HIS A 633 -2.83 -0.12 -25.63
C HIS A 633 -2.92 -1.62 -25.94
N THR A 634 -2.48 -2.01 -27.15
CA THR A 634 -2.57 -3.40 -27.59
C THR A 634 -1.27 -4.17 -27.41
N LEU A 635 -1.37 -5.41 -26.99
CA LEU A 635 -0.28 -6.36 -26.86
C LEU A 635 -0.38 -7.38 -28.01
N THR A 636 0.59 -7.38 -28.93
CA THR A 636 0.74 -8.39 -29.98
C THR A 636 1.74 -9.46 -29.53
N VAL A 637 1.40 -10.73 -29.69
CA VAL A 637 2.24 -11.89 -29.38
C VAL A 637 2.27 -12.84 -30.58
N ALA A 638 3.43 -13.35 -30.97
CA ALA A 638 3.58 -14.28 -32.07
C ALA A 638 4.59 -15.40 -31.74
N LYS A 639 4.42 -16.57 -32.37
CA LYS A 639 5.34 -17.71 -32.20
C LYS A 639 5.89 -18.20 -33.54
N SER A 640 7.21 -18.17 -33.67
CA SER A 640 7.90 -18.60 -34.89
C SER A 640 7.95 -20.11 -35.04
N ASN A 641 8.18 -20.57 -36.26
CA ASN A 641 8.44 -21.98 -36.56
C ASN A 641 9.76 -22.49 -35.92
N GLY A 642 10.74 -21.62 -35.69
CA GLY A 642 11.93 -21.87 -34.86
C GLY A 642 11.65 -21.95 -33.35
N GLY A 643 10.40 -21.73 -32.91
CA GLY A 643 9.97 -21.89 -31.53
C GLY A 643 10.18 -20.67 -30.63
N PHE A 644 10.59 -19.52 -31.18
CA PHE A 644 10.70 -18.27 -30.41
C PHE A 644 9.32 -17.68 -30.16
N LEU A 645 9.13 -17.11 -28.97
CA LEU A 645 7.94 -16.38 -28.56
C LEU A 645 8.32 -14.90 -28.37
N PHE A 646 7.69 -14.02 -29.12
CA PHE A 646 8.08 -12.61 -29.24
C PHE A 646 6.86 -11.74 -29.55
N GLY A 647 7.03 -10.42 -29.64
CA GLY A 647 5.94 -9.51 -29.96
C GLY A 647 6.25 -8.04 -29.71
N GLY A 648 5.18 -7.25 -29.55
CA GLY A 648 5.24 -5.82 -29.31
C GLY A 648 4.00 -5.27 -28.61
N TYR A 649 4.20 -4.21 -27.82
CA TYR A 649 3.14 -3.44 -27.18
C TYR A 649 2.99 -2.08 -27.90
N SER A 650 1.78 -1.75 -28.36
CA SER A 650 1.50 -0.55 -29.17
C SER A 650 1.46 0.76 -28.38
N GLY A 651 1.58 0.71 -27.05
CA GLY A 651 1.56 1.90 -26.19
C GLY A 651 0.28 2.72 -26.36
N SER A 652 0.40 4.05 -26.34
CA SER A 652 -0.72 4.96 -26.62
C SER A 652 -1.16 5.00 -28.10
N ALA A 653 -0.41 4.42 -29.04
CA ALA A 653 -0.83 4.37 -30.44
C ALA A 653 -1.94 3.32 -30.68
N ALA A 654 -2.99 3.76 -31.38
CA ALA A 654 -4.06 2.92 -31.90
C ALA A 654 -3.80 2.51 -33.36
N TRP A 655 -4.21 1.30 -33.73
CA TRP A 655 -4.10 0.83 -35.11
C TRP A 655 -5.05 1.59 -36.05
N THR A 656 -4.63 1.71 -37.30
CA THR A 656 -5.46 2.19 -38.42
C THR A 656 -5.15 1.38 -39.67
N SER A 657 -5.93 1.57 -40.74
CA SER A 657 -5.66 0.97 -42.05
C SER A 657 -5.06 1.98 -43.06
N GLN A 658 -4.66 3.18 -42.60
CA GLN A 658 -4.35 4.37 -43.42
C GLN A 658 -2.89 4.48 -43.93
N GLY A 659 -2.02 3.54 -43.57
CA GLY A 659 -0.63 3.48 -44.05
C GLY A 659 0.27 4.59 -43.55
N GLN A 660 -0.03 5.14 -42.38
CA GLN A 660 0.76 6.16 -41.70
C GLN A 660 1.58 5.57 -40.56
N TYR A 661 2.69 6.25 -40.25
CA TYR A 661 3.43 6.06 -39.00
C TYR A 661 2.75 6.85 -37.87
N THR A 662 2.80 6.32 -36.66
CA THR A 662 2.18 6.92 -35.48
C THR A 662 3.13 6.85 -34.29
N ALA A 663 3.30 7.99 -33.63
CA ALA A 663 4.06 8.11 -32.40
C ALA A 663 3.35 7.37 -31.26
N SER A 664 4.11 6.76 -30.37
CA SER A 664 3.56 6.16 -29.16
C SER A 664 4.43 6.44 -27.96
N GLU A 665 3.80 6.74 -26.84
CA GLU A 665 4.43 6.67 -25.53
C GLU A 665 4.36 5.22 -25.02
N GLY A 666 5.35 4.79 -24.25
CA GLY A 666 5.38 3.48 -23.59
C GLY A 666 5.45 2.24 -24.49
N ALA A 667 5.54 2.37 -25.82
CA ALA A 667 5.65 1.22 -26.71
C ALA A 667 7.02 0.52 -26.60
N PHE A 668 7.02 -0.81 -26.76
CA PHE A 668 8.24 -1.64 -26.74
C PHE A 668 8.06 -2.93 -27.54
N LEU A 669 9.16 -3.47 -28.06
CA LEU A 669 9.24 -4.81 -28.61
C LEU A 669 9.82 -5.80 -27.58
N PHE A 670 9.58 -7.09 -27.75
CA PHE A 670 10.05 -8.10 -26.79
C PHE A 670 10.29 -9.49 -27.39
N ARG A 671 11.17 -10.26 -26.74
CA ARG A 671 11.33 -11.71 -26.91
C ARG A 671 11.24 -12.37 -25.53
N LEU A 672 10.27 -13.25 -25.33
CA LEU A 672 9.97 -13.89 -24.04
C LEU A 672 10.69 -15.23 -23.87
N ALA A 673 10.68 -16.06 -24.91
CA ALA A 673 11.21 -17.43 -24.87
C ALA A 673 11.71 -17.90 -26.25
N GLY A 674 12.43 -19.02 -26.27
CA GLY A 674 12.91 -19.68 -27.48
C GLY A 674 14.24 -20.42 -27.26
N PRO A 675 14.77 -21.13 -28.27
CA PRO A 675 16.08 -21.76 -28.20
C PRO A 675 17.19 -20.79 -27.77
N GLY A 676 17.89 -21.10 -26.68
CA GLY A 676 18.96 -20.27 -26.11
C GLY A 676 18.51 -18.99 -25.39
N VAL A 677 17.20 -18.78 -25.20
CA VAL A 677 16.67 -17.64 -24.43
C VAL A 677 16.65 -18.00 -22.94
N HIS A 678 17.60 -17.47 -22.18
CA HIS A 678 17.71 -17.72 -20.73
C HIS A 678 16.88 -16.74 -19.87
N GLN A 679 16.56 -15.56 -20.40
CA GLN A 679 15.70 -14.55 -19.77
C GLN A 679 14.90 -13.79 -20.84
N PRO A 680 13.67 -13.34 -20.54
CA PRO A 680 12.93 -12.41 -21.40
C PRO A 680 13.70 -11.10 -21.64
N THR A 681 13.57 -10.54 -22.84
CA THR A 681 14.18 -9.25 -23.21
C THR A 681 13.13 -8.25 -23.68
N LYS A 682 13.25 -7.01 -23.21
CA LYS A 682 12.42 -5.85 -23.57
C LYS A 682 13.28 -4.84 -24.34
N HIS A 683 12.74 -4.33 -25.44
CA HIS A 683 13.41 -3.43 -26.38
C HIS A 683 12.59 -2.15 -26.51
N PRO A 684 12.90 -1.09 -25.74
CA PRO A 684 12.15 0.15 -25.74
C PRO A 684 12.40 0.97 -27.02
N LEU A 685 11.57 1.99 -27.25
CA LEU A 685 11.86 3.03 -28.25
C LEU A 685 13.20 3.71 -27.94
N ALA A 686 14.05 3.85 -28.96
CA ALA A 686 15.39 4.42 -28.82
C ALA A 686 15.63 5.64 -29.72
N GLN A 687 15.11 5.62 -30.94
CA GLN A 687 15.27 6.68 -31.93
C GLN A 687 14.02 6.76 -32.82
N ASN A 688 13.84 7.86 -33.57
CA ASN A 688 12.69 8.06 -34.47
C ASN A 688 11.30 7.75 -33.83
N PRO A 689 10.99 8.14 -32.57
CA PRO A 689 9.82 7.64 -31.83
C PRO A 689 8.46 7.95 -32.49
N TRP A 690 8.41 8.91 -33.42
CA TRP A 690 7.26 9.19 -34.29
C TRP A 690 6.87 8.01 -35.20
N ASN A 691 7.77 7.03 -35.38
CA ASN A 691 7.59 5.83 -36.19
C ASN A 691 7.30 4.57 -35.36
N ALA A 692 6.91 4.71 -34.08
CA ALA A 692 6.73 3.59 -33.15
C ALA A 692 5.80 2.49 -33.69
N VAL A 693 4.70 2.87 -34.33
CA VAL A 693 3.72 1.96 -34.94
C VAL A 693 3.49 2.36 -36.40
N TYR A 694 3.30 1.38 -37.30
CA TYR A 694 2.94 1.58 -38.69
C TYR A 694 1.68 0.77 -39.01
N SER A 695 0.69 1.38 -39.66
CA SER A 695 -0.61 0.72 -39.83
C SER A 695 -1.20 0.86 -41.24
N PRO A 696 -0.67 0.14 -42.25
CA PRO A 696 -1.25 0.06 -43.59
C PRO A 696 -2.24 -1.11 -43.70
N GLY A 697 -3.41 -0.89 -44.32
CA GLY A 697 -4.41 -1.94 -44.58
C GLY A 697 -3.94 -3.18 -45.37
N GLY A 698 -2.68 -3.19 -45.82
CA GLY A 698 -2.02 -4.29 -46.51
C GLY A 698 -1.07 -5.14 -45.66
N TYR A 699 -0.82 -4.83 -44.38
CA TYR A 699 0.00 -5.62 -43.44
C TYR A 699 -0.75 -5.90 -42.12
N GLY A 700 -0.25 -6.84 -41.32
CA GLY A 700 -0.67 -7.00 -39.92
C GLY A 700 0.07 -6.03 -38.99
N PRO A 701 0.14 -6.34 -37.67
CA PRO A 701 0.88 -5.53 -36.71
C PRO A 701 2.30 -5.21 -37.18
N THR A 702 2.58 -3.91 -37.29
CA THR A 702 3.88 -3.41 -37.73
C THR A 702 4.37 -2.33 -36.76
N PHE A 703 5.59 -2.51 -36.29
CA PHE A 703 6.26 -1.69 -35.29
C PHE A 703 7.59 -1.19 -35.86
N GLY A 704 7.85 0.10 -35.69
CA GLY A 704 9.09 0.75 -36.11
C GLY A 704 9.14 1.10 -37.60
N GLY A 705 9.66 2.28 -37.90
CA GLY A 705 10.19 2.60 -39.22
C GLY A 705 11.30 1.59 -39.56
N GLY A 706 11.42 1.19 -40.84
CA GLY A 706 12.35 0.13 -41.24
C GLY A 706 11.90 -1.30 -40.86
N HIS A 707 10.70 -1.44 -40.28
CA HIS A 707 10.08 -2.72 -39.89
C HIS A 707 10.91 -3.52 -38.87
N ASP A 708 11.19 -2.89 -37.71
CA ASP A 708 11.80 -3.55 -36.54
C ASP A 708 11.02 -4.84 -36.17
N LEU A 709 9.68 -4.81 -36.33
CA LEU A 709 8.80 -5.99 -36.44
C LEU A 709 7.67 -5.70 -37.45
N CYS A 710 7.40 -6.61 -38.40
CA CYS A 710 6.25 -6.57 -39.31
C CYS A 710 5.67 -7.97 -39.53
N ILE A 711 4.40 -8.16 -39.22
CA ILE A 711 3.62 -9.35 -39.58
C ILE A 711 2.99 -9.11 -40.95
N GLN A 712 3.40 -9.84 -41.99
CA GLN A 712 2.92 -9.58 -43.36
C GLN A 712 1.50 -10.15 -43.58
N ASN A 713 0.79 -9.62 -44.57
CA ASN A 713 -0.51 -10.15 -44.97
C ASN A 713 -0.36 -11.50 -45.68
N SER A 714 -0.99 -12.56 -45.16
CA SER A 714 -1.01 -13.87 -45.79
C SER A 714 -2.42 -14.43 -45.88
N THR A 715 -2.76 -15.07 -47.01
CA THR A 715 -3.95 -15.92 -47.13
C THR A 715 -3.68 -17.38 -46.74
N SER A 716 -2.45 -17.69 -46.33
CA SER A 716 -2.01 -19.00 -45.84
C SER A 716 -1.99 -19.06 -44.31
N SER A 717 -2.09 -20.26 -43.74
CA SER A 717 -1.85 -20.51 -42.30
C SER A 717 -0.37 -20.43 -41.90
N ARG A 718 0.49 -20.00 -42.81
CA ARG A 718 1.83 -19.48 -42.53
C ARG A 718 1.86 -18.01 -42.91
N VAL A 719 2.29 -17.19 -41.96
CA VAL A 719 2.56 -15.76 -42.16
C VAL A 719 4.05 -15.54 -42.04
N THR A 720 4.65 -14.95 -43.08
CA THR A 720 6.03 -14.47 -43.00
C THR A 720 6.07 -13.18 -42.16
N VAL A 721 6.98 -13.15 -41.20
CA VAL A 721 7.25 -12.03 -40.30
C VAL A 721 8.67 -11.56 -40.56
N THR A 722 8.86 -10.25 -40.72
CA THR A 722 10.20 -9.65 -40.75
C THR A 722 10.51 -8.96 -39.44
N SER A 723 11.76 -9.03 -39.00
CA SER A 723 12.24 -8.31 -37.82
C SER A 723 13.67 -7.82 -38.04
N ASN A 724 13.93 -6.59 -37.63
CA ASN A 724 15.09 -5.83 -38.09
C ASN A 724 15.46 -4.75 -37.05
N LEU A 725 15.57 -5.11 -35.78
CA LEU A 725 15.75 -4.18 -34.65
C LEU A 725 16.88 -3.18 -34.90
N GLY A 726 16.66 -1.93 -34.48
CA GLY A 726 17.65 -0.85 -34.51
C GLY A 726 17.30 0.35 -35.39
N HIS A 727 16.11 0.40 -36.00
CA HIS A 727 15.66 1.58 -36.76
C HIS A 727 14.81 2.53 -35.91
N THR A 728 14.00 2.01 -34.99
CA THR A 728 13.15 2.78 -34.06
C THR A 728 13.27 2.24 -32.63
N TYR A 729 13.14 0.93 -32.47
CA TYR A 729 13.35 0.24 -31.19
C TYR A 729 14.83 -0.11 -30.98
N SER A 730 15.25 -0.18 -29.71
CA SER A 730 16.62 -0.54 -29.32
C SER A 730 17.00 -1.95 -29.80
N GLN A 731 18.28 -2.12 -30.17
CA GLN A 731 18.89 -3.46 -30.27
C GLN A 731 19.32 -3.99 -28.90
N GLN A 732 19.76 -3.08 -28.01
CA GLN A 732 20.18 -3.43 -26.66
C GLN A 732 18.96 -3.57 -25.75
N ALA A 733 18.83 -4.73 -25.11
CA ALA A 733 17.74 -5.02 -24.20
C ALA A 733 17.82 -4.18 -22.91
N GLU A 734 16.66 -3.72 -22.43
CA GLU A 734 16.54 -2.98 -21.16
C GLU A 734 16.97 -3.87 -19.99
N GLY A 735 17.93 -3.38 -19.19
CA GLY A 735 18.46 -4.10 -18.02
C GLY A 735 19.44 -5.25 -18.32
N ALA A 736 19.78 -5.54 -19.58
CA ALA A 736 20.65 -6.66 -19.95
C ALA A 736 21.75 -6.27 -20.95
N SER A 737 22.91 -6.93 -20.84
CA SER A 737 24.05 -6.77 -21.77
C SER A 737 23.86 -7.51 -23.11
N VAL A 738 22.63 -7.80 -23.49
CA VAL A 738 22.28 -8.55 -24.71
C VAL A 738 21.83 -7.56 -25.79
N SER A 739 22.48 -7.63 -26.96
CA SER A 739 22.07 -6.89 -28.16
C SER A 739 21.50 -7.86 -29.21
N LEU A 740 20.39 -7.49 -29.84
CA LEU A 740 19.67 -8.29 -30.81
C LEU A 740 19.34 -7.46 -32.06
N THR A 741 19.56 -8.02 -33.24
CA THR A 741 19.13 -7.46 -34.53
C THR A 741 17.77 -8.00 -35.00
N THR A 742 17.25 -9.03 -34.33
CA THR A 742 16.00 -9.73 -34.68
C THR A 742 15.23 -10.12 -33.41
N LEU A 743 13.91 -10.30 -33.51
CA LEU A 743 13.12 -10.85 -32.41
C LEU A 743 13.04 -12.38 -32.39
N ALA A 744 13.39 -13.08 -33.47
CA ALA A 744 13.37 -14.55 -33.58
C ALA A 744 14.60 -15.06 -34.38
N GLU A 745 14.50 -16.25 -35.01
CA GLU A 745 15.61 -16.96 -35.65
C GLU A 745 16.32 -16.23 -36.81
N ALA A 746 15.66 -15.28 -37.48
CA ALA A 746 16.19 -14.59 -38.66
C ALA A 746 15.53 -13.22 -38.88
N ASN A 747 16.00 -12.46 -39.88
CA ASN A 747 15.37 -11.21 -40.32
C ASN A 747 14.02 -11.43 -41.04
N SER A 748 13.76 -12.64 -41.51
CA SER A 748 12.51 -13.08 -42.14
C SER A 748 12.27 -14.55 -41.84
N PHE A 749 11.10 -14.90 -41.32
CA PHE A 749 10.75 -16.25 -40.85
C PHE A 749 9.23 -16.43 -40.80
N ASP A 750 8.73 -17.67 -40.74
CA ASP A 750 7.28 -17.95 -40.66
C ASP A 750 6.79 -18.08 -39.21
N VAL A 751 5.60 -17.56 -38.94
CA VAL A 751 4.79 -17.88 -37.75
C VAL A 751 3.59 -18.76 -38.12
N LEU A 752 3.16 -19.61 -37.18
CA LEU A 752 1.99 -20.48 -37.31
C LEU A 752 0.76 -19.95 -36.54
N GLU A 753 0.98 -19.00 -35.64
CA GLU A 753 -0.05 -18.38 -34.80
C GLU A 753 0.45 -17.02 -34.30
N TRP A 754 -0.47 -16.06 -34.21
CA TRP A 754 -0.25 -14.79 -33.54
C TRP A 754 -1.57 -14.23 -32.99
N GLU A 755 -1.46 -13.48 -31.90
CA GLU A 755 -2.58 -13.00 -31.09
C GLU A 755 -2.41 -11.52 -30.76
N VAL A 756 -3.53 -10.79 -30.66
CA VAL A 756 -3.54 -9.38 -30.21
C VAL A 756 -4.57 -9.20 -29.11
N PHE A 757 -4.16 -8.56 -28.03
CA PHE A 757 -4.99 -8.24 -26.87
C PHE A 757 -5.13 -6.73 -26.73
N ALA A 758 -6.34 -6.23 -26.48
CA ALA A 758 -6.52 -4.91 -25.90
C ALA A 758 -6.28 -5.00 -24.39
N LEU A 759 -5.41 -4.16 -23.86
CA LEU A 759 -5.31 -3.96 -22.42
C LEU A 759 -6.40 -2.97 -21.98
N VAL A 760 -7.12 -3.30 -20.92
CA VAL A 760 -8.26 -2.50 -20.43
C VAL A 760 -8.18 -2.25 -18.92
N SER A 761 -8.74 -1.12 -18.50
CA SER A 761 -8.90 -0.78 -17.08
C SER A 761 -10.14 -1.45 -16.48
N THR A 762 -10.01 -1.92 -15.25
CA THR A 762 -11.10 -2.51 -14.45
C THR A 762 -12.27 -1.56 -14.21
N ALA A 763 -12.09 -0.25 -14.40
CA ALA A 763 -13.16 0.74 -14.25
C ALA A 763 -14.30 0.63 -15.28
N VAL A 764 -14.12 -0.13 -16.38
CA VAL A 764 -15.02 -0.10 -17.55
C VAL A 764 -16.02 -1.26 -17.62
N GLN A 765 -15.92 -2.30 -16.77
CA GLN A 765 -16.77 -3.50 -16.89
C GLN A 765 -18.23 -3.36 -16.40
N VAL A 766 -18.66 -2.20 -15.91
CA VAL A 766 -19.99 -2.02 -15.29
C VAL A 766 -21.13 -1.81 -16.31
N SER A 767 -20.85 -1.44 -17.56
CA SER A 767 -21.86 -0.86 -18.48
C SER A 767 -22.21 -1.66 -19.75
N VAL A 768 -21.79 -2.93 -19.88
CA VAL A 768 -22.07 -3.77 -21.08
C VAL A 768 -23.02 -4.95 -20.80
N ALA A 769 -23.56 -5.06 -19.59
CA ALA A 769 -24.59 -6.04 -19.21
C ALA A 769 -26.01 -5.44 -19.17
N ALA A 770 -26.20 -4.25 -19.73
CA ALA A 770 -27.42 -3.44 -19.61
C ALA A 770 -27.85 -2.78 -20.94
N LEU A 771 -27.67 -3.48 -22.06
CA LEU A 771 -28.24 -3.22 -23.39
C LEU A 771 -28.49 -4.58 -24.10
#